data_AF-A0A936GS10-F1
#
_entry.id   AF-A0A936GS10-F1
#
_cell.length_a   1.000
_cell.length_b   1.000
_cell.length_c   1.000
_cell.angle_alpha   90.00
_cell.angle_beta   90.00
_cell.angle_gamma   90.00
#
_symmetry.space_group_name_H-M   'P 1'
#
loop_
_entity.id
_entity.type
_entity.pdbx_description
1 polymer ?
#
loop_
_entity_poly.entity_id
_entity_poly.type
_entity_poly.pdbx_seq_one_letter_code
_entity_poly.pdbx_strand_id
1 'polypeptide(L)'
;MNFKAPLLALIVLTSLSAFGQSWSIVNPSSINSTGSRDIVPVVYKTYTSDDVAMRDLLWSAPHESEVKPSQSNTIISVPSADGSLDQYRMVQYDMMEAPLAAQYPHIRTFHGVSVTDPHKRIRADYTDYGFRAEIRDEKGHSYIDHFQRGDNIHKVVYYKKDLENKNPWSCEVQQAEDEYRDNHGNDDRVGDCVFRSYRLALATTGEYSNFHGATSSSQSSLVMTAVVNVMNRVNGVLESDVTIRFVLVGNTSSLFYYTPGSDPYTNNNGVTMLTENQTNCDNIIGTSNYDMGHVFSTGGGGVASLGAICSTNNKARGVTGLPSPIGDAFSIDYVAHEMGHQLGGNHTFNNTNNGSCSGNGNSATRVEPGSGSTIMAYAGICSPTNVQSNSDAYYHAVSLSEIKTKLQSVSCHTIIPFTNQPPVVSALTNFSIPISTPFILTANATDGDGDPITYCWEQTNTGSATTAPTATMTSSAVFRSLSPVSSPSRYFPSLTTVLAGNTANTWEVVPSVGRTLNFRATVRDYHLIAGCTDEENMTVTTVAGIGPFIITSQNTASNLTEGAQATITWNVANTTNSPVNCASVNIILSYDGGLTYPVTLATGTANDGTETVTLPLGTSTTARIMVRAANNVFYDVNNANITIIANPATFNLSLEPGEVVLCNTGQAQSTVSVSPVNGFTQNVTLSALNLPPGAVASFSTNPVAPNASSVMTISNLTGADGTYNVTVRGTSGSIIKDVNLVLIVQAPLAAPTLIAPASGTTGVWYLPDLSWNGLSGAAAYNFEVSLSSSFSFLAASGNAGSNAASLNLPLLGQSTYFWRVRGVNNCANNPWSAASSFSTDNCMYYKSGDIPQTISSGAPSTVESQQFIFDRGRLTTAEIYDLEGQHTNVDNLKFFLRDPLGTELLFWDQPCNGEDNFNINLSDAASSSAFPCPPTNGMSYKPTNPFSLFQDVNPIGNWKLKVQDVATGDGGFLTNWGWVGCYNGFCHLQVEHPYSSGIGSLLNAVSCAQAGDTIYFNSSLKNLTLELGTSTLVINQSIVLKANPADNISISTNASSSPTVEVTPGQTVTLIGLNIKASGAADGAIRNAGNLNLVDIDLIKNPSVTHTSLLRNQGAGTVSLTGACTLKP
;
A
#
# COMPACT_ATOMS: atom_id res chain seq x y z
N MET A 1 36.31 -29.21 -39.49
CA MET A 1 36.03 -30.48 -38.80
C MET A 1 34.76 -30.27 -37.99
N ASN A 2 33.60 -30.80 -38.42
CA ASN A 2 33.11 -32.17 -38.14
C ASN A 2 32.85 -32.33 -36.62
N PHE A 3 31.67 -32.59 -36.07
CA PHE A 3 30.39 -33.15 -36.54
C PHE A 3 29.23 -32.66 -35.65
N LYS A 4 28.04 -32.52 -36.24
CA LYS A 4 26.75 -32.61 -35.54
C LYS A 4 26.42 -34.10 -35.32
N ALA A 5 26.02 -34.51 -34.12
CA ALA A 5 25.18 -35.69 -33.88
C ALA A 5 24.46 -35.56 -32.51
N PRO A 6 23.20 -36.04 -32.37
CA PRO A 6 22.30 -35.70 -31.27
C PRO A 6 22.40 -36.71 -30.11
N LEU A 7 22.18 -36.21 -28.89
CA LEU A 7 22.05 -37.02 -27.68
C LEU A 7 20.64 -37.63 -27.63
N LEU A 8 20.57 -38.95 -27.74
CA LEU A 8 19.37 -39.77 -27.58
C LEU A 8 18.87 -39.64 -26.13
N ALA A 9 17.71 -39.04 -25.93
CA ALA A 9 17.03 -39.04 -24.64
C ALA A 9 16.49 -40.46 -24.37
N LEU A 10 17.11 -41.14 -23.39
CA LEU A 10 16.62 -42.39 -22.84
C LEU A 10 15.38 -42.09 -22.00
N ILE A 11 14.19 -42.20 -22.61
CA ILE A 11 12.92 -42.20 -21.88
C ILE A 11 12.86 -43.51 -21.09
N VAL A 12 13.25 -43.46 -19.82
CA VAL A 12 12.91 -44.48 -18.85
C VAL A 12 11.41 -44.32 -18.57
N LEU A 13 10.59 -45.09 -19.29
CA LEU A 13 9.21 -45.37 -18.89
C LEU A 13 9.26 -46.16 -17.57
N THR A 14 9.24 -45.46 -16.45
CA THR A 14 8.71 -46.03 -15.20
C THR A 14 7.20 -46.15 -15.38
N SER A 15 6.77 -47.29 -15.89
CA SER A 15 5.39 -47.73 -15.80
C SER A 15 5.06 -47.89 -14.32
N LEU A 16 4.41 -46.89 -13.74
CA LEU A 16 3.67 -47.07 -12.49
C LEU A 16 2.60 -48.13 -12.78
N SER A 17 2.69 -49.25 -12.07
CA SER A 17 1.69 -50.30 -12.02
C SER A 17 0.40 -49.78 -11.37
N ALA A 18 -0.37 -48.96 -12.08
CA ALA A 18 -1.73 -48.61 -11.71
C ALA A 18 -2.68 -49.68 -12.28
N PHE A 19 -2.65 -50.89 -11.72
CA PHE A 19 -3.63 -51.94 -11.99
C PHE A 19 -4.01 -52.58 -10.66
N GLY A 20 -5.30 -52.53 -10.30
CA GLY A 20 -5.79 -53.36 -9.18
C GLY A 20 -7.24 -53.14 -8.75
N GLN A 21 -7.70 -51.90 -8.54
CA GLN A 21 -9.04 -51.67 -7.98
C GLN A 21 -10.04 -51.22 -9.05
N SER A 22 -11.09 -52.01 -9.26
CA SER A 22 -12.21 -51.65 -10.14
C SER A 22 -13.45 -51.31 -9.32
N TRP A 23 -13.95 -50.08 -9.49
CA TRP A 23 -15.27 -49.65 -9.03
C TRP A 23 -16.12 -49.31 -10.24
N SER A 24 -17.24 -50.01 -10.43
CA SER A 24 -18.20 -49.68 -11.50
C SER A 24 -19.60 -49.49 -10.97
N ILE A 25 -20.25 -48.41 -11.41
CA ILE A 25 -21.64 -48.12 -11.06
C ILE A 25 -22.53 -49.24 -11.62
N VAL A 26 -23.42 -49.76 -10.79
CA VAL A 26 -24.40 -50.77 -11.15
C VAL A 26 -25.80 -50.28 -10.80
N ASN A 27 -26.79 -50.64 -11.62
CA ASN A 27 -28.19 -50.32 -11.30
C ASN A 27 -28.66 -51.21 -10.14
N PRO A 28 -29.21 -50.66 -9.04
CA PRO A 28 -29.74 -51.46 -7.94
C PRO A 28 -30.74 -52.54 -8.38
N SER A 29 -31.53 -52.29 -9.43
CA SER A 29 -32.53 -53.24 -9.92
C SER A 29 -31.94 -54.45 -10.66
N SER A 30 -30.66 -54.40 -11.06
CA SER A 30 -29.97 -55.52 -11.71
C SER A 30 -29.26 -56.45 -10.73
N ILE A 31 -29.28 -56.15 -9.43
CA ILE A 31 -28.65 -56.97 -8.38
C ILE A 31 -29.68 -57.98 -7.87
N ASN A 32 -29.32 -59.26 -7.87
CA ASN A 32 -30.17 -60.32 -7.33
C ASN A 32 -30.30 -60.16 -5.81
N SER A 33 -31.52 -60.18 -5.29
CA SER A 33 -31.78 -60.19 -3.85
C SER A 33 -31.49 -61.57 -3.28
N THR A 34 -30.30 -61.77 -2.70
CA THR A 34 -29.84 -63.03 -2.10
C THR A 34 -29.76 -62.97 -0.57
N GLY A 35 -29.86 -61.77 0.02
CA GLY A 35 -29.77 -61.56 1.46
C GLY A 35 -30.65 -60.40 1.96
N SER A 36 -30.63 -60.17 3.28
CA SER A 36 -31.32 -59.04 3.90
C SER A 36 -30.64 -57.72 3.52
N ARG A 37 -31.45 -56.70 3.18
CA ARG A 37 -30.98 -55.33 3.00
C ARG A 37 -31.07 -54.58 4.32
N ASP A 38 -29.97 -54.65 5.06
CA ASP A 38 -29.83 -54.07 6.39
C ASP A 38 -29.71 -52.54 6.39
N ILE A 39 -29.01 -52.00 5.38
CA ILE A 39 -28.78 -50.57 5.22
C ILE A 39 -29.51 -50.11 3.96
N VAL A 40 -30.53 -49.26 4.14
CA VAL A 40 -31.36 -48.75 3.05
C VAL A 40 -31.46 -47.22 3.14
N PRO A 41 -30.48 -46.50 2.58
CA PRO A 41 -30.53 -45.04 2.51
C PRO A 41 -31.60 -44.57 1.51
N VAL A 42 -32.11 -43.37 1.70
CA VAL A 42 -33.06 -42.70 0.81
C VAL A 42 -32.36 -42.27 -0.50
N VAL A 43 -31.10 -41.82 -0.40
CA VAL A 43 -30.25 -41.45 -1.53
C VAL A 43 -28.93 -42.20 -1.42
N TYR A 44 -28.57 -42.97 -2.45
CA TYR A 44 -27.33 -43.73 -2.50
C TYR A 44 -26.90 -44.04 -3.94
N LYS A 45 -25.64 -44.40 -4.11
CA LYS A 45 -25.09 -45.00 -5.33
C LYS A 45 -24.69 -46.44 -5.06
N THR A 46 -24.82 -47.30 -6.06
CA THR A 46 -24.43 -48.71 -5.94
C THR A 46 -23.26 -49.00 -6.87
N TYR A 47 -22.26 -49.70 -6.35
CA TYR A 47 -21.06 -50.06 -7.07
C TYR A 47 -20.77 -51.55 -6.95
N THR A 48 -20.16 -52.12 -7.99
CA THR A 48 -19.41 -53.38 -7.86
C THR A 48 -17.96 -53.07 -7.52
N SER A 49 -17.39 -53.78 -6.55
CA SER A 49 -15.99 -53.69 -6.13
C SER A 49 -15.29 -55.04 -6.25
N ASP A 50 -14.03 -55.05 -6.68
CA ASP A 50 -13.15 -56.23 -6.53
C ASP A 50 -12.69 -56.33 -5.06
N ASP A 51 -13.49 -57.03 -4.26
CA ASP A 51 -13.28 -57.16 -2.81
C ASP A 51 -12.01 -57.96 -2.47
N VAL A 52 -11.57 -58.87 -3.35
CA VAL A 52 -10.32 -59.64 -3.16
C VAL A 52 -9.10 -58.75 -3.41
N ALA A 53 -9.11 -57.96 -4.50
CA ALA A 53 -8.04 -57.00 -4.74
C ALA A 53 -7.96 -55.92 -3.65
N MET A 54 -9.12 -55.49 -3.13
CA MET A 54 -9.17 -54.57 -1.98
C MET A 54 -8.52 -55.19 -0.73
N ARG A 55 -8.85 -56.44 -0.41
CA ARG A 55 -8.21 -57.18 0.69
C ARG A 55 -6.70 -57.25 0.53
N ASP A 56 -6.22 -57.70 -0.63
CA ASP A 56 -4.78 -57.92 -0.84
C ASP A 56 -3.99 -56.61 -0.72
N LEU A 57 -4.56 -55.49 -1.17
CA LEU A 57 -3.99 -54.16 -0.96
C LEU A 57 -3.99 -53.78 0.51
N LEU A 58 -5.10 -53.94 1.24
CA LEU A 58 -5.15 -53.62 2.66
C LEU A 58 -4.18 -54.49 3.49
N TRP A 59 -4.00 -55.77 3.17
CA TRP A 59 -3.04 -56.65 3.86
C TRP A 59 -1.58 -56.26 3.63
N SER A 60 -1.29 -55.46 2.61
CA SER A 60 0.03 -54.88 2.38
C SER A 60 0.29 -53.62 3.20
N ALA A 61 -0.73 -53.06 3.87
CA ALA A 61 -0.60 -51.85 4.67
C ALA A 61 0.37 -52.09 5.84
N PRO A 62 1.35 -51.19 6.06
CA PRO A 62 2.21 -51.26 7.24
C PRO A 62 1.40 -50.96 8.50
N HIS A 63 1.95 -51.31 9.66
CA HIS A 63 1.32 -51.00 10.94
C HIS A 63 1.54 -49.52 11.30
N GLU A 64 0.56 -48.88 11.95
CA GLU A 64 0.58 -47.45 12.32
C GLU A 64 1.76 -47.07 13.24
N SER A 65 2.30 -48.04 13.99
CA SER A 65 3.48 -47.84 14.85
C SER A 65 4.80 -47.84 14.09
N GLU A 66 4.80 -48.33 12.84
CA GLU A 66 5.98 -48.41 11.98
C GLU A 66 6.02 -47.26 10.97
N VAL A 67 4.86 -46.90 10.42
CA VAL A 67 4.73 -45.92 9.34
C VAL A 67 3.53 -45.01 9.61
N LYS A 68 3.72 -43.70 9.51
CA LYS A 68 2.60 -42.73 9.57
C LYS A 68 1.72 -42.88 8.33
N PRO A 69 0.39 -42.71 8.41
CA PRO A 69 -0.50 -42.79 7.25
C PRO A 69 -0.04 -41.98 6.03
N SER A 70 0.44 -40.75 6.22
CA SER A 70 0.92 -39.88 5.14
C SER A 70 2.14 -40.44 4.37
N GLN A 71 2.88 -41.37 4.98
CA GLN A 71 4.09 -42.00 4.44
C GLN A 71 3.85 -43.42 3.92
N SER A 72 2.63 -43.96 4.11
CA SER A 72 2.31 -45.30 3.64
C SER A 72 2.31 -45.38 2.11
N ASN A 73 2.94 -46.43 1.59
CA ASN A 73 2.92 -46.76 0.16
C ASN A 73 1.66 -47.55 -0.24
N THR A 74 0.85 -47.97 0.72
CA THR A 74 -0.40 -48.68 0.46
C THR A 74 -1.51 -47.67 0.21
N ILE A 75 -1.96 -47.57 -1.04
CA ILE A 75 -2.98 -46.63 -1.48
C ILE A 75 -4.21 -47.40 -1.96
N ILE A 76 -5.39 -47.05 -1.44
CA ILE A 76 -6.68 -47.53 -1.96
C ILE A 76 -7.43 -46.39 -2.64
N SER A 77 -8.24 -46.72 -3.65
CA SER A 77 -9.20 -45.82 -4.28
C SER A 77 -10.62 -46.23 -3.91
N VAL A 78 -11.45 -45.29 -3.47
CA VAL A 78 -12.83 -45.57 -3.08
C VAL A 78 -13.79 -44.47 -3.59
N PRO A 79 -15.04 -44.82 -3.91
CA PRO A 79 -16.06 -43.85 -4.28
C PRO A 79 -16.54 -43.04 -3.07
N SER A 80 -16.79 -41.76 -3.31
CA SER A 80 -17.50 -40.87 -2.39
C SER A 80 -18.99 -40.86 -2.69
N ALA A 81 -19.81 -40.38 -1.75
CA ALA A 81 -21.27 -40.34 -1.91
C ALA A 81 -21.75 -39.42 -3.06
N ASP A 82 -20.97 -38.42 -3.44
CA ASP A 82 -21.22 -37.60 -4.64
C ASP A 82 -20.86 -38.33 -5.96
N GLY A 83 -20.25 -39.51 -5.87
CA GLY A 83 -19.80 -40.38 -6.96
C GLY A 83 -18.44 -40.06 -7.56
N SER A 84 -17.69 -39.11 -6.99
CA SER A 84 -16.27 -38.96 -7.26
C SER A 84 -15.47 -40.14 -6.68
N LEU A 85 -14.26 -40.38 -7.20
CA LEU A 85 -13.30 -41.32 -6.62
C LEU A 85 -12.21 -40.53 -5.90
N ASP A 86 -11.86 -40.97 -4.69
CA ASP A 86 -10.75 -40.41 -3.91
C ASP A 86 -9.75 -41.53 -3.58
N GLN A 87 -8.52 -41.15 -3.23
CA GLN A 87 -7.44 -42.07 -2.91
C GLN A 87 -6.93 -41.82 -1.50
N TYR A 88 -6.68 -42.89 -0.75
CA TYR A 88 -6.24 -42.82 0.64
C TYR A 88 -5.00 -43.66 0.87
N ARG A 89 -4.03 -43.09 1.60
CA ARG A 89 -2.88 -43.84 2.14
C ARG A 89 -3.30 -44.52 3.43
N MET A 90 -3.13 -45.84 3.49
CA MET A 90 -3.69 -46.70 4.52
C MET A 90 -2.60 -47.28 5.41
N VAL A 91 -2.88 -47.38 6.71
CA VAL A 91 -2.10 -48.19 7.66
C VAL A 91 -3.06 -49.06 8.48
N GLN A 92 -2.55 -50.19 8.96
CA GLN A 92 -3.26 -51.07 9.88
C GLN A 92 -3.08 -50.57 11.32
N TYR A 93 -4.10 -50.70 12.15
CA TYR A 93 -3.99 -50.55 13.59
C TYR A 93 -4.66 -51.72 14.33
N ASP A 94 -4.23 -51.98 15.56
CA ASP A 94 -4.74 -53.07 16.37
C ASP A 94 -5.98 -52.68 17.20
N MET A 95 -7.07 -53.44 17.03
CA MET A 95 -8.29 -53.35 17.84
C MET A 95 -8.57 -54.63 18.64
N MET A 96 -7.71 -55.63 18.52
CA MET A 96 -7.77 -56.90 19.23
C MET A 96 -6.39 -57.19 19.81
N GLU A 97 -6.33 -57.70 21.03
CA GLU A 97 -5.08 -58.24 21.56
C GLU A 97 -4.57 -59.40 20.69
N ALA A 98 -3.25 -59.59 20.63
CA ALA A 98 -2.61 -60.54 19.72
C ALA A 98 -3.21 -61.98 19.74
N PRO A 99 -3.59 -62.57 20.90
CA PRO A 99 -4.24 -63.89 20.92
C PRO A 99 -5.59 -63.91 20.19
N LEU A 100 -6.39 -62.85 20.31
CA LEU A 100 -7.69 -62.74 19.65
C LEU A 100 -7.52 -62.46 18.15
N ALA A 101 -6.60 -61.57 17.78
CA ALA A 101 -6.28 -61.30 16.38
C ALA A 101 -5.80 -62.57 15.65
N ALA A 102 -5.03 -63.43 16.32
CA ALA A 102 -4.60 -64.72 15.78
C ALA A 102 -5.76 -65.71 15.58
N GLN A 103 -6.83 -65.61 16.38
CA GLN A 103 -8.05 -66.42 16.22
C GLN A 103 -8.88 -65.98 15.01
N TYR A 104 -8.82 -64.69 14.65
CA TYR A 104 -9.58 -64.10 13.54
C TYR A 104 -8.66 -63.38 12.52
N PRO A 105 -7.74 -64.10 11.85
CA PRO A 105 -6.69 -63.50 11.01
C PRO A 105 -7.21 -62.78 9.76
N HIS A 106 -8.47 -63.03 9.39
CA HIS A 106 -9.18 -62.43 8.27
C HIS A 106 -9.95 -61.15 8.64
N ILE A 107 -9.92 -60.74 9.91
CA ILE A 107 -10.56 -59.49 10.39
C ILE A 107 -9.47 -58.48 10.74
N ARG A 108 -9.45 -57.34 10.05
CA ARG A 108 -8.48 -56.25 10.30
C ARG A 108 -9.10 -54.87 10.16
N THR A 109 -8.54 -53.92 10.90
CA THR A 109 -8.94 -52.51 10.91
C THR A 109 -7.83 -51.61 10.37
N PHE A 110 -8.25 -50.57 9.65
CA PHE A 110 -7.37 -49.65 8.94
C PHE A 110 -7.87 -48.22 9.10
N HIS A 111 -6.94 -47.28 9.03
CA HIS A 111 -7.25 -45.86 8.89
C HIS A 111 -6.32 -45.21 7.88
N GLY A 112 -6.71 -44.04 7.37
CA GLY A 112 -5.94 -43.36 6.34
C GLY A 112 -6.31 -41.90 6.11
N VAL A 113 -5.46 -41.22 5.35
CA VAL A 113 -5.60 -39.83 4.93
C VAL A 113 -5.67 -39.75 3.41
N SER A 114 -6.50 -38.84 2.87
CA SER A 114 -6.57 -38.66 1.42
C SER A 114 -5.22 -38.21 0.87
N VAL A 115 -4.91 -38.69 -0.33
CA VAL A 115 -3.73 -38.30 -1.09
C VAL A 115 -3.79 -36.85 -1.53
N THR A 116 -5.01 -36.31 -1.69
CA THR A 116 -5.26 -34.99 -2.29
C THR A 116 -5.78 -33.94 -1.30
N ASP A 117 -6.43 -34.37 -0.22
CA ASP A 117 -6.99 -33.47 0.78
C ASP A 117 -6.64 -33.91 2.21
N PRO A 118 -5.76 -33.17 2.92
CA PRO A 118 -5.36 -33.53 4.28
C PRO A 118 -6.48 -33.35 5.30
N HIS A 119 -7.68 -32.86 4.95
CA HIS A 119 -8.86 -32.82 5.85
C HIS A 119 -9.75 -34.06 5.73
N LYS A 120 -9.52 -34.91 4.71
CA LYS A 120 -10.30 -36.13 4.53
C LYS A 120 -9.63 -37.32 5.20
N ARG A 121 -10.42 -38.07 5.96
CA ARG A 121 -9.99 -39.29 6.63
C ARG A 121 -10.89 -40.44 6.24
N ILE A 122 -10.29 -41.63 6.16
CA ILE A 122 -11.01 -42.88 5.99
C ILE A 122 -10.73 -43.78 7.18
N ARG A 123 -11.77 -44.42 7.68
CA ARG A 123 -11.67 -45.53 8.62
C ARG A 123 -12.34 -46.73 7.97
N ALA A 124 -11.64 -47.84 7.91
CA ALA A 124 -12.07 -49.01 7.18
C ALA A 124 -11.87 -50.28 7.99
N ASP A 125 -12.70 -51.25 7.73
CA ASP A 125 -12.53 -52.62 8.18
C ASP A 125 -12.68 -53.57 7.00
N TYR A 126 -11.96 -54.68 7.11
CA TYR A 126 -12.16 -55.82 6.26
C TYR A 126 -12.44 -57.01 7.16
N THR A 127 -13.62 -57.58 7.01
CA THR A 127 -14.15 -58.63 7.89
C THR A 127 -14.69 -59.82 7.08
N ASP A 128 -15.41 -60.76 7.72
CA ASP A 128 -16.11 -61.83 6.97
C ASP A 128 -17.16 -61.28 6.00
N TYR A 129 -17.62 -60.04 6.21
CA TYR A 129 -18.52 -59.38 5.28
C TYR A 129 -17.78 -58.68 4.13
N GLY A 130 -16.45 -58.57 4.17
CA GLY A 130 -15.63 -57.87 3.18
C GLY A 130 -15.34 -56.42 3.58
N PHE A 131 -15.01 -55.57 2.59
CA PHE A 131 -14.61 -54.18 2.83
C PHE A 131 -15.79 -53.28 3.17
N ARG A 132 -15.65 -52.48 4.24
CA ARG A 132 -16.48 -51.33 4.60
C ARG A 132 -15.61 -50.14 4.93
N ALA A 133 -16.18 -48.95 4.80
CA ALA A 133 -15.50 -47.74 5.19
C ALA A 133 -16.45 -46.61 5.59
N GLU A 134 -15.95 -45.77 6.48
CA GLU A 134 -16.45 -44.44 6.75
C GLU A 134 -15.43 -43.43 6.23
N ILE A 135 -15.91 -42.42 5.52
CA ILE A 135 -15.13 -41.28 5.08
C ILE A 135 -15.67 -40.02 5.78
N ARG A 136 -14.78 -39.33 6.49
CA ARG A 136 -15.06 -38.04 7.14
C ARG A 136 -14.39 -36.92 6.35
N ASP A 137 -15.17 -35.89 6.03
CA ASP A 137 -14.70 -34.65 5.44
C ASP A 137 -15.45 -33.43 6.04
N GLU A 138 -15.19 -32.23 5.52
CA GLU A 138 -15.85 -30.99 5.97
C GLU A 138 -17.36 -30.94 5.66
N LYS A 139 -17.83 -31.74 4.70
CA LYS A 139 -19.25 -31.80 4.29
C LYS A 139 -20.02 -32.82 5.13
N GLY A 140 -19.32 -33.65 5.92
CA GLY A 140 -19.90 -34.59 6.86
C GLY A 140 -19.33 -35.99 6.70
N HIS A 141 -20.16 -36.99 6.98
CA HIS A 141 -19.79 -38.40 6.92
C HIS A 141 -20.45 -39.08 5.73
N SER A 142 -19.66 -39.88 5.00
CA SER A 142 -20.14 -40.80 3.98
C SER A 142 -19.70 -42.23 4.30
N TYR A 143 -20.48 -43.19 3.85
CA TYR A 143 -20.31 -44.59 4.20
C TYR A 143 -20.26 -45.45 2.95
N ILE A 144 -19.49 -46.53 3.05
CA ILE A 144 -19.42 -47.65 2.10
C ILE A 144 -19.82 -48.89 2.86
N ASP A 145 -21.05 -49.35 2.63
CA ASP A 145 -21.62 -50.56 3.21
C ASP A 145 -21.96 -51.58 2.13
N HIS A 146 -22.31 -52.80 2.52
CA HIS A 146 -22.80 -53.82 1.59
C HIS A 146 -24.24 -53.53 1.18
N PHE A 147 -24.57 -53.86 -0.07
CA PHE A 147 -25.94 -53.75 -0.56
C PHE A 147 -26.92 -54.67 0.19
N GLN A 148 -26.46 -55.87 0.58
CA GLN A 148 -27.21 -56.88 1.34
C GLN A 148 -26.24 -57.81 2.10
N ARG A 149 -26.72 -58.50 3.13
CA ARG A 149 -25.92 -59.47 3.90
C ARG A 149 -25.36 -60.58 3.00
N GLY A 150 -24.08 -60.92 3.21
CA GLY A 150 -23.38 -61.95 2.45
C GLY A 150 -23.00 -61.56 1.02
N ASP A 151 -23.19 -60.30 0.64
CA ASP A 151 -22.79 -59.75 -0.66
C ASP A 151 -21.52 -58.89 -0.51
N ASN A 152 -20.38 -59.50 -0.81
CA ASN A 152 -19.08 -58.83 -0.69
C ASN A 152 -18.76 -58.00 -1.95
N ILE A 153 -19.52 -58.18 -3.05
CA ILE A 153 -19.23 -57.57 -4.35
C ILE A 153 -19.94 -56.24 -4.51
N HIS A 154 -21.21 -56.15 -4.11
CA HIS A 154 -22.01 -54.94 -4.29
C HIS A 154 -22.01 -54.06 -3.05
N LYS A 155 -21.65 -52.79 -3.24
CA LYS A 155 -21.56 -51.77 -2.17
C LYS A 155 -22.57 -50.66 -2.39
N VAL A 156 -23.12 -50.12 -1.30
CA VAL A 156 -23.90 -48.88 -1.28
C VAL A 156 -23.07 -47.76 -0.69
N VAL A 157 -23.07 -46.62 -1.37
CA VAL A 157 -22.31 -45.42 -0.99
C VAL A 157 -23.27 -44.26 -0.80
N TYR A 158 -23.27 -43.65 0.38
CA TYR A 158 -24.28 -42.67 0.79
C TYR A 158 -23.76 -41.71 1.86
N TYR A 159 -24.42 -40.55 2.02
CA TYR A 159 -24.18 -39.65 3.14
C TYR A 159 -25.00 -40.06 4.36
N LYS A 160 -24.48 -39.83 5.57
CA LYS A 160 -25.18 -40.07 6.84
C LYS A 160 -26.62 -39.56 6.85
N LYS A 161 -26.80 -38.32 6.40
CA LYS A 161 -28.10 -37.62 6.39
C LYS A 161 -29.18 -38.33 5.57
N ASP A 162 -28.78 -39.20 4.64
CA ASP A 162 -29.69 -39.93 3.77
C ASP A 162 -30.11 -41.29 4.38
N LEU A 163 -29.63 -41.64 5.59
CA LEU A 163 -30.05 -42.82 6.34
C LEU A 163 -31.01 -42.42 7.47
N GLU A 164 -32.28 -42.82 7.34
CA GLU A 164 -33.30 -42.58 8.37
C GLU A 164 -33.20 -43.59 9.51
N ASN A 165 -33.26 -43.12 10.76
CA ASN A 165 -33.42 -43.99 11.92
C ASN A 165 -34.91 -44.21 12.19
N LYS A 166 -35.31 -45.49 12.22
CA LYS A 166 -36.71 -45.93 12.36
C LYS A 166 -36.97 -46.66 13.67
N ASN A 167 -35.96 -46.79 14.53
CA ASN A 167 -36.07 -47.56 15.77
C ASN A 167 -36.41 -46.63 16.94
N PRO A 168 -37.55 -46.83 17.64
CA PRO A 168 -37.80 -46.12 18.89
C PRO A 168 -36.86 -46.64 19.99
N TRP A 169 -36.24 -45.72 20.75
CA TRP A 169 -35.38 -46.06 21.87
C TRP A 169 -35.42 -45.09 23.04
N SER A 170 -35.20 -45.67 24.22
CA SER A 170 -35.01 -45.04 25.52
C SER A 170 -33.64 -45.36 26.11
N CYS A 171 -32.86 -44.32 26.41
CA CYS A 171 -31.62 -44.40 27.17
C CYS A 171 -31.88 -44.03 28.65
N GLU A 172 -31.18 -44.67 29.58
CA GLU A 172 -31.23 -44.41 31.04
C GLU A 172 -29.81 -44.48 31.66
N VAL A 173 -29.58 -43.82 32.80
CA VAL A 173 -28.28 -43.82 33.50
C VAL A 173 -28.44 -44.23 34.95
N GLN A 174 -27.60 -45.15 35.44
CA GLN A 174 -27.53 -45.49 36.86
C GLN A 174 -26.34 -44.78 37.54
N GLN A 175 -26.64 -43.97 38.56
CA GLN A 175 -25.61 -43.36 39.40
C GLN A 175 -25.04 -44.44 40.34
N ALA A 176 -23.74 -44.69 40.28
CA ALA A 176 -23.05 -45.49 41.30
C ALA A 176 -22.85 -44.64 42.57
N GLU A 177 -23.04 -45.22 43.76
CA GLU A 177 -22.87 -44.53 45.05
C GLU A 177 -21.39 -44.10 45.26
N ASP A 178 -21.23 -42.80 45.60
CA ASP A 178 -20.05 -42.02 46.02
C ASP A 178 -18.91 -41.81 44.98
N GLU A 179 -18.37 -40.60 44.71
CA GLU A 179 -18.20 -39.37 45.50
C GLU A 179 -18.90 -38.13 44.89
N TYR A 180 -19.37 -37.28 45.79
CA TYR A 180 -19.88 -35.93 45.54
C TYR A 180 -18.92 -35.10 44.66
N ARG A 181 -19.23 -35.00 43.36
CA ARG A 181 -18.57 -34.08 42.43
C ARG A 181 -19.23 -32.72 42.51
N ASP A 182 -18.76 -31.91 43.47
CA ASP A 182 -19.17 -30.52 43.63
C ASP A 182 -18.66 -29.62 42.48
N ASN A 183 -19.32 -28.47 42.33
CA ASN A 183 -19.16 -27.42 41.32
C ASN A 183 -17.77 -27.33 40.65
N HIS A 184 -17.71 -27.62 39.35
CA HIS A 184 -16.52 -27.38 38.53
C HIS A 184 -16.42 -25.88 38.20
N GLY A 185 -15.32 -25.26 38.63
CA GLY A 185 -14.92 -23.93 38.21
C GLY A 185 -14.69 -23.89 36.69
N ASN A 186 -15.03 -22.76 36.09
CA ASN A 186 -15.20 -22.57 34.64
C ASN A 186 -13.87 -22.50 33.84
N ASP A 187 -12.74 -23.00 34.36
CA ASP A 187 -11.41 -22.56 33.94
C ASP A 187 -10.38 -23.67 33.64
N ASP A 188 -10.74 -24.96 33.75
CA ASP A 188 -9.78 -26.03 33.41
C ASP A 188 -9.77 -26.30 31.89
N ARG A 189 -8.60 -26.12 31.29
CA ARG A 189 -8.22 -26.61 29.94
C ARG A 189 -8.26 -28.13 29.96
N VAL A 190 -8.95 -28.74 29.02
CA VAL A 190 -9.29 -30.15 29.16
C VAL A 190 -8.42 -31.02 28.27
N GLY A 191 -7.56 -31.85 28.88
CA GLY A 191 -6.82 -32.92 28.21
C GLY A 191 -5.29 -32.76 28.31
N ASP A 192 -4.58 -33.89 28.29
CA ASP A 192 -3.12 -33.95 28.38
C ASP A 192 -2.46 -34.41 27.07
N CYS A 193 -3.26 -34.58 26.00
CA CYS A 193 -2.84 -35.09 24.70
C CYS A 193 -2.07 -36.44 24.83
N VAL A 194 -2.44 -37.30 25.78
CA VAL A 194 -1.87 -38.64 25.95
C VAL A 194 -2.81 -39.69 25.38
N PHE A 195 -2.35 -40.43 24.37
CA PHE A 195 -3.12 -41.48 23.72
C PHE A 195 -3.13 -42.76 24.57
N ARG A 196 -4.32 -43.13 25.03
CA ARG A 196 -4.53 -44.25 25.96
C ARG A 196 -5.27 -45.39 25.29
N SER A 197 -4.78 -46.61 25.47
CA SER A 197 -5.56 -47.82 25.20
C SER A 197 -6.19 -48.36 26.48
N TYR A 198 -7.42 -48.83 26.34
CA TYR A 198 -8.17 -49.52 27.39
C TYR A 198 -8.63 -50.89 26.88
N ARG A 199 -8.43 -51.92 27.68
CA ARG A 199 -8.87 -53.29 27.38
C ARG A 199 -10.38 -53.41 27.58
N LEU A 200 -11.08 -53.81 26.53
CA LEU A 200 -12.53 -53.93 26.50
C LEU A 200 -12.95 -55.41 26.55
N ALA A 201 -13.72 -55.78 27.57
CA ALA A 201 -14.45 -57.04 27.64
C ALA A 201 -15.86 -56.85 27.06
N LEU A 202 -16.03 -57.18 25.79
CA LEU A 202 -17.31 -56.98 25.08
C LEU A 202 -18.07 -58.30 24.95
N ALA A 203 -19.22 -58.39 25.64
CA ALA A 203 -20.09 -59.56 25.60
C ALA A 203 -21.23 -59.40 24.59
N THR A 204 -21.83 -60.51 24.18
CA THR A 204 -23.03 -60.50 23.34
C THR A 204 -24.06 -61.52 23.83
N THR A 205 -25.34 -61.14 23.90
CA THR A 205 -26.42 -62.10 24.19
C THR A 205 -26.57 -63.13 23.07
N GLY A 206 -27.23 -64.26 23.36
CA GLY A 206 -27.57 -65.27 22.37
C GLY A 206 -28.42 -64.70 21.22
N GLU A 207 -29.30 -63.76 21.53
CA GLU A 207 -30.14 -63.09 20.54
C GLU A 207 -29.32 -62.18 19.62
N TYR A 208 -28.34 -61.45 20.15
CA TYR A 208 -27.45 -60.62 19.33
C TYR A 208 -26.64 -61.47 18.36
N SER A 209 -26.02 -62.54 18.84
CA SER A 209 -25.27 -63.44 17.98
C SER A 209 -26.13 -64.10 16.91
N ASN A 210 -27.35 -64.53 17.27
CA ASN A 210 -28.31 -65.07 16.31
C ASN A 210 -28.76 -64.05 15.27
N PHE A 211 -28.95 -62.78 15.65
CA PHE A 211 -29.27 -61.72 14.70
C PHE A 211 -28.20 -61.56 13.62
N HIS A 212 -26.92 -61.73 13.98
CA HIS A 212 -25.80 -61.72 13.03
C HIS A 212 -25.53 -63.08 12.35
N GLY A 213 -26.40 -64.07 12.57
CA GLY A 213 -26.36 -65.37 11.89
C GLY A 213 -25.51 -66.44 12.59
N ALA A 214 -25.03 -66.19 13.81
CA ALA A 214 -24.25 -67.15 14.58
C ALA A 214 -25.11 -67.86 15.63
N THR A 215 -25.26 -69.18 15.47
CA THR A 215 -26.02 -70.08 16.36
C THR A 215 -25.13 -71.04 17.16
N SER A 216 -23.82 -71.00 16.93
CA SER A 216 -22.82 -71.74 17.71
C SER A 216 -21.44 -71.07 17.67
N SER A 217 -20.53 -71.46 18.56
CA SER A 217 -19.17 -70.93 18.65
C SER A 217 -18.31 -71.15 17.40
N SER A 218 -18.65 -72.14 16.56
CA SER A 218 -18.00 -72.34 15.26
C SER A 218 -18.25 -71.17 14.29
N GLN A 219 -19.28 -70.37 14.53
CA GLN A 219 -19.67 -69.18 13.76
C GLN A 219 -19.28 -67.88 14.47
N SER A 220 -18.42 -67.95 15.49
CA SER A 220 -18.01 -66.79 16.30
C SER A 220 -17.44 -65.63 15.50
N SER A 221 -16.88 -65.88 14.30
CA SER A 221 -16.33 -64.85 13.43
C SER A 221 -17.38 -63.89 12.86
N LEU A 222 -18.64 -64.32 12.72
CA LEU A 222 -19.76 -63.44 12.35
C LEU A 222 -20.09 -62.44 13.47
N VAL A 223 -20.03 -62.89 14.73
CA VAL A 223 -20.22 -62.04 15.91
C VAL A 223 -19.05 -61.08 16.05
N MET A 224 -17.82 -61.58 15.90
CA MET A 224 -16.61 -60.74 15.93
C MET A 224 -16.64 -59.68 14.83
N THR A 225 -17.09 -60.02 13.63
CA THR A 225 -17.28 -59.08 12.52
C THR A 225 -18.24 -57.95 12.92
N ALA A 226 -19.40 -58.26 13.50
CA ALA A 226 -20.35 -57.25 13.93
C ALA A 226 -19.79 -56.34 15.03
N VAL A 227 -19.12 -56.94 16.02
CA VAL A 227 -18.42 -56.25 17.11
C VAL A 227 -17.35 -55.29 16.56
N VAL A 228 -16.52 -55.76 15.64
CA VAL A 228 -15.43 -54.99 15.04
C VAL A 228 -15.99 -53.81 14.25
N ASN A 229 -17.03 -54.01 13.44
CA ASN A 229 -17.63 -52.92 12.66
C ASN A 229 -18.11 -51.77 13.56
N VAL A 230 -18.77 -52.11 14.69
CA VAL A 230 -19.27 -51.13 15.65
C VAL A 230 -18.14 -50.44 16.40
N MET A 231 -17.21 -51.22 16.95
CA MET A 231 -16.11 -50.64 17.74
C MET A 231 -15.10 -49.87 16.88
N ASN A 232 -14.94 -50.22 15.61
CA ASN A 232 -14.16 -49.45 14.65
C ASN A 232 -14.74 -48.04 14.52
N ARG A 233 -16.07 -47.94 14.36
CA ARG A 233 -16.80 -46.67 14.30
C ARG A 233 -16.68 -45.85 15.58
N VAL A 234 -16.87 -46.49 16.74
CA VAL A 234 -16.81 -45.85 18.07
C VAL A 234 -15.40 -45.35 18.38
N ASN A 235 -14.37 -46.16 18.14
CA ASN A 235 -12.98 -45.75 18.30
C ASN A 235 -12.61 -44.57 17.39
N GLY A 236 -13.21 -44.47 16.19
CA GLY A 236 -13.02 -43.31 15.32
C GLY A 236 -13.39 -41.97 15.98
N VAL A 237 -14.47 -41.95 16.75
CA VAL A 237 -14.87 -40.75 17.52
C VAL A 237 -13.97 -40.58 18.73
N LEU A 238 -13.75 -41.65 19.51
CA LEU A 238 -12.99 -41.57 20.76
C LEU A 238 -11.52 -41.16 20.55
N GLU A 239 -10.90 -41.64 19.49
CA GLU A 239 -9.53 -41.25 19.12
C GLU A 239 -9.45 -39.79 18.67
N SER A 240 -10.52 -39.26 18.06
CA SER A 240 -10.57 -37.87 17.58
C SER A 240 -10.85 -36.87 18.71
N ASP A 241 -11.76 -37.20 19.62
CA ASP A 241 -12.34 -36.24 20.58
C ASP A 241 -11.73 -36.35 21.99
N VAL A 242 -11.32 -37.54 22.41
CA VAL A 242 -10.84 -37.80 23.78
C VAL A 242 -9.48 -38.53 23.84
N THR A 243 -8.86 -38.78 22.68
CA THR A 243 -7.54 -39.41 22.55
C THR A 243 -7.46 -40.78 23.25
N ILE A 244 -8.47 -41.65 23.07
CA ILE A 244 -8.45 -43.04 23.59
C ILE A 244 -8.84 -44.07 22.53
N ARG A 245 -8.39 -45.31 22.72
CA ARG A 245 -8.79 -46.49 21.93
C ARG A 245 -9.19 -47.65 22.82
N PHE A 246 -10.30 -48.30 22.51
CA PHE A 246 -10.63 -49.61 23.09
C PHE A 246 -10.02 -50.75 22.28
N VAL A 247 -9.40 -51.70 22.98
CA VAL A 247 -8.80 -52.93 22.41
C VAL A 247 -9.49 -54.14 23.02
N LEU A 248 -10.04 -55.02 22.20
CA LEU A 248 -10.74 -56.23 22.65
C LEU A 248 -9.75 -57.21 23.30
N VAL A 249 -10.09 -57.71 24.48
CA VAL A 249 -9.25 -58.64 25.26
C VAL A 249 -9.05 -59.98 24.56
N GLY A 250 -7.90 -60.64 24.79
CA GLY A 250 -7.47 -61.85 24.09
C GLY A 250 -8.46 -63.01 24.04
N ASN A 251 -9.38 -63.10 25.01
CA ASN A 251 -10.40 -64.14 25.13
C ASN A 251 -11.85 -63.61 24.97
N THR A 252 -12.05 -62.45 24.33
CA THR A 252 -13.37 -61.82 24.10
C THR A 252 -14.40 -62.79 23.51
N SER A 253 -14.00 -63.68 22.61
CA SER A 253 -14.90 -64.66 21.98
C SER A 253 -15.57 -65.64 22.98
N SER A 254 -15.05 -65.74 24.21
CA SER A 254 -15.65 -66.52 25.30
C SER A 254 -16.88 -65.83 25.92
N LEU A 255 -17.08 -64.54 25.65
CA LEU A 255 -18.26 -63.77 26.08
C LEU A 255 -19.36 -63.73 25.00
N PHE A 256 -19.20 -64.46 23.91
CA PHE A 256 -20.22 -64.59 22.87
C PHE A 256 -21.11 -65.80 23.17
N TYR A 257 -22.40 -65.54 23.36
CA TYR A 257 -23.38 -66.58 23.57
C TYR A 257 -24.22 -66.79 22.31
N TYR A 258 -24.76 -67.99 22.11
CA TYR A 258 -25.41 -68.37 20.85
C TYR A 258 -26.80 -68.99 21.01
N THR A 259 -27.20 -69.26 22.25
CA THR A 259 -28.48 -69.93 22.54
C THR A 259 -29.30 -69.03 23.47
N PRO A 260 -30.28 -68.29 22.92
CA PRO A 260 -31.19 -67.42 23.67
C PRO A 260 -31.78 -68.11 24.90
N GLY A 261 -31.78 -67.41 26.03
CA GLY A 261 -32.34 -67.90 27.29
C GLY A 261 -31.47 -68.92 28.04
N SER A 262 -30.30 -69.31 27.52
CA SER A 262 -29.28 -70.10 28.24
C SER A 262 -27.99 -69.33 28.51
N ASP A 263 -27.89 -68.12 27.96
CA ASP A 263 -26.84 -67.16 28.29
C ASP A 263 -27.11 -66.48 29.64
N PRO A 264 -26.12 -65.78 30.23
CA PRO A 264 -26.27 -65.20 31.56
C PRO A 264 -27.07 -63.88 31.57
N TYR A 265 -27.75 -63.53 30.46
CA TYR A 265 -28.33 -62.20 30.27
C TYR A 265 -29.85 -62.20 30.15
N THR A 266 -30.45 -61.23 30.82
CA THR A 266 -31.85 -60.87 30.63
C THR A 266 -31.97 -59.90 29.45
N ASN A 267 -31.87 -60.40 28.20
CA ASN A 267 -31.76 -59.61 26.95
C ASN A 267 -32.72 -58.40 26.81
N ASN A 268 -33.90 -58.43 27.42
CA ASN A 268 -34.90 -57.36 27.31
C ASN A 268 -34.92 -56.40 28.52
N ASN A 269 -33.99 -56.50 29.47
CA ASN A 269 -33.91 -55.64 30.65
C ASN A 269 -32.48 -55.09 30.84
N GLY A 270 -32.25 -53.86 30.37
CA GLY A 270 -30.95 -53.19 30.44
C GLY A 270 -30.43 -53.02 31.86
N VAL A 271 -31.29 -52.64 32.81
CA VAL A 271 -30.91 -52.43 34.21
C VAL A 271 -30.41 -53.73 34.87
N THR A 272 -31.09 -54.85 34.62
CA THR A 272 -30.62 -56.16 35.13
C THR A 272 -29.29 -56.56 34.47
N MET A 273 -29.18 -56.35 33.15
CA MET A 273 -27.98 -56.71 32.40
C MET A 273 -26.70 -55.96 32.86
N LEU A 274 -26.82 -54.80 33.52
CA LEU A 274 -25.66 -54.13 34.12
C LEU A 274 -24.90 -55.04 35.11
N THR A 275 -25.62 -55.63 36.06
CA THR A 275 -25.02 -56.47 37.11
C THR A 275 -24.66 -57.86 36.58
N GLU A 276 -25.47 -58.40 35.67
CA GLU A 276 -25.17 -59.65 34.97
C GLU A 276 -23.86 -59.54 34.18
N ASN A 277 -23.67 -58.44 33.43
CA ASN A 277 -22.46 -58.23 32.63
C ASN A 277 -21.22 -58.03 33.49
N GLN A 278 -21.33 -57.29 34.60
CA GLN A 278 -20.25 -57.18 35.58
C GLN A 278 -19.81 -58.56 36.08
N THR A 279 -20.77 -59.36 36.56
CA THR A 279 -20.51 -60.71 37.08
C THR A 279 -19.92 -61.62 36.01
N ASN A 280 -20.45 -61.56 34.79
CA ASN A 280 -20.02 -62.42 33.71
C ASN A 280 -18.61 -62.09 33.22
N CYS A 281 -18.30 -60.81 33.00
CA CYS A 281 -16.96 -60.37 32.61
C CYS A 281 -15.92 -60.75 33.68
N ASP A 282 -16.26 -60.57 34.97
CA ASP A 282 -15.38 -60.97 36.07
C ASP A 282 -15.10 -62.47 36.11
N ASN A 283 -16.13 -63.30 35.88
CA ASN A 283 -16.00 -64.75 35.92
C ASN A 283 -15.25 -65.34 34.71
N ILE A 284 -15.49 -64.80 33.52
CA ILE A 284 -14.97 -65.37 32.26
C ILE A 284 -13.62 -64.77 31.86
N ILE A 285 -13.48 -63.44 31.98
CA ILE A 285 -12.26 -62.72 31.60
C ILE A 285 -11.33 -62.57 32.79
N GLY A 286 -11.88 -62.35 33.98
CA GLY A 286 -11.13 -62.03 35.20
C GLY A 286 -10.98 -60.52 35.39
N THR A 287 -11.31 -60.02 36.58
CA THR A 287 -11.36 -58.57 36.88
C THR A 287 -10.04 -57.84 36.60
N SER A 288 -8.87 -58.47 36.67
CA SER A 288 -7.59 -57.80 36.35
C SER A 288 -7.32 -57.64 34.84
N ASN A 289 -8.08 -58.35 34.00
CA ASN A 289 -7.75 -58.57 32.60
C ASN A 289 -8.48 -57.65 31.63
N TYR A 290 -9.36 -56.77 32.14
CA TYR A 290 -10.07 -55.78 31.34
C TYR A 290 -10.24 -54.48 32.14
N ASP A 291 -10.45 -53.38 31.43
CA ASP A 291 -10.49 -52.01 31.97
C ASP A 291 -11.89 -51.40 31.90
N MET A 292 -12.67 -51.82 30.90
CA MET A 292 -14.10 -51.60 30.77
C MET A 292 -14.76 -52.87 30.20
N GLY A 293 -16.00 -53.14 30.58
CA GLY A 293 -16.82 -54.15 29.93
C GLY A 293 -18.17 -53.58 29.51
N HIS A 294 -18.74 -54.19 28.46
CA HIS A 294 -20.00 -53.76 27.88
C HIS A 294 -20.70 -54.98 27.24
N VAL A 295 -22.02 -55.00 27.14
CA VAL A 295 -22.77 -56.08 26.48
C VAL A 295 -23.64 -55.55 25.36
N PHE A 296 -23.60 -56.23 24.21
CA PHE A 296 -24.54 -56.01 23.10
C PHE A 296 -25.67 -57.03 23.14
N SER A 297 -26.89 -56.53 22.94
CA SER A 297 -28.13 -57.31 23.00
C SER A 297 -29.10 -56.88 21.88
N THR A 298 -30.23 -57.58 21.75
CA THR A 298 -31.31 -57.17 20.82
C THR A 298 -32.47 -56.44 21.48
N GLY A 299 -32.37 -56.18 22.79
CA GLY A 299 -33.42 -55.56 23.60
C GLY A 299 -32.84 -54.80 24.79
N GLY A 300 -33.68 -54.35 25.71
CA GLY A 300 -33.21 -53.72 26.96
C GLY A 300 -32.73 -52.26 26.83
N GLY A 301 -32.66 -51.71 25.61
CA GLY A 301 -32.32 -50.31 25.38
C GLY A 301 -30.83 -50.01 25.64
N GLY A 302 -30.56 -48.80 26.11
CA GLY A 302 -29.21 -48.35 26.42
C GLY A 302 -29.17 -47.92 27.88
N VAL A 303 -28.29 -48.55 28.66
CA VAL A 303 -28.10 -48.22 30.07
C VAL A 303 -26.64 -48.41 30.46
N ALA A 304 -26.08 -47.43 31.17
CA ALA A 304 -24.73 -47.50 31.69
C ALA A 304 -24.60 -46.93 33.10
N SER A 305 -23.61 -47.43 33.85
CA SER A 305 -23.15 -46.79 35.08
C SER A 305 -22.22 -45.62 34.77
N LEU A 306 -22.52 -44.45 35.33
CA LEU A 306 -21.76 -43.22 35.07
C LEU A 306 -20.33 -43.32 35.60
N GLY A 307 -19.34 -43.01 34.75
CA GLY A 307 -17.93 -42.92 35.12
C GLY A 307 -17.34 -44.23 35.64
N ALA A 308 -17.86 -45.38 35.20
CA ALA A 308 -17.51 -46.68 35.72
C ALA A 308 -16.15 -47.24 35.25
N ILE A 309 -15.52 -46.65 34.23
CA ILE A 309 -14.22 -47.10 33.72
C ILE A 309 -13.18 -47.31 34.84
N CYS A 310 -12.40 -48.38 34.75
CA CYS A 310 -11.40 -48.81 35.75
C CYS A 310 -11.96 -49.13 37.16
N SER A 311 -13.26 -48.99 37.44
CA SER A 311 -13.84 -49.31 38.74
C SER A 311 -13.92 -50.82 38.96
N THR A 312 -13.36 -51.32 40.06
CA THR A 312 -13.30 -52.77 40.37
C THR A 312 -14.67 -53.46 40.29
N ASN A 313 -15.74 -52.81 40.76
CA ASN A 313 -17.06 -53.43 40.90
C ASN A 313 -18.11 -52.94 39.89
N ASN A 314 -17.75 -51.96 39.05
CA ASN A 314 -18.70 -51.30 38.16
C ASN A 314 -18.23 -51.21 36.69
N LYS A 315 -16.96 -51.46 36.39
CA LYS A 315 -16.40 -51.19 35.04
C LYS A 315 -16.99 -52.00 33.90
N ALA A 316 -17.75 -53.07 34.17
CA ALA A 316 -18.48 -53.84 33.18
C ALA A 316 -20.00 -53.54 33.15
N ARG A 317 -20.47 -52.53 33.89
CA ARG A 317 -21.89 -52.13 33.92
C ARG A 317 -22.24 -51.18 32.76
N GLY A 318 -22.32 -51.74 31.56
CA GLY A 318 -22.77 -51.03 30.36
C GLY A 318 -23.48 -51.97 29.40
N VAL A 319 -24.59 -51.52 28.84
CA VAL A 319 -25.48 -52.32 27.99
C VAL A 319 -25.93 -51.45 26.82
N THR A 320 -25.86 -52.02 25.61
CA THR A 320 -26.49 -51.45 24.44
C THR A 320 -27.32 -52.52 23.73
N GLY A 321 -28.57 -52.24 23.42
CA GLY A 321 -29.44 -53.19 22.74
C GLY A 321 -30.53 -52.57 21.88
N LEU A 322 -30.67 -53.12 20.68
CA LEU A 322 -31.69 -52.75 19.70
C LEU A 322 -32.24 -53.99 18.97
N PRO A 323 -33.52 -54.01 18.56
CA PRO A 323 -34.06 -55.12 17.75
C PRO A 323 -33.32 -55.33 16.43
N SER A 324 -32.62 -54.30 15.94
CA SER A 324 -31.76 -54.36 14.76
C SER A 324 -30.45 -53.63 15.04
N PRO A 325 -29.48 -54.30 15.70
CA PRO A 325 -28.27 -53.66 16.20
C PRO A 325 -27.20 -53.51 15.10
N ILE A 326 -27.48 -52.65 14.12
CA ILE A 326 -26.67 -52.42 12.92
C ILE A 326 -26.61 -50.94 12.55
N GLY A 327 -25.59 -50.57 11.77
CA GLY A 327 -25.46 -49.26 11.15
C GLY A 327 -24.99 -48.16 12.11
N ASP A 328 -24.94 -46.94 11.57
CA ASP A 328 -24.39 -45.77 12.28
C ASP A 328 -25.24 -45.37 13.49
N ALA A 329 -26.57 -45.50 13.40
CA ALA A 329 -27.45 -45.20 14.54
C ALA A 329 -27.13 -46.09 15.74
N PHE A 330 -26.97 -47.41 15.55
CA PHE A 330 -26.57 -48.30 16.65
C PHE A 330 -25.17 -47.93 17.20
N SER A 331 -24.22 -47.62 16.33
CA SER A 331 -22.83 -47.38 16.74
C SER A 331 -22.63 -46.03 17.43
N ILE A 332 -23.21 -44.95 16.91
CA ILE A 332 -23.01 -43.58 17.39
C ILE A 332 -24.10 -43.16 18.37
N ASP A 333 -25.37 -43.35 18.02
CA ASP A 333 -26.44 -42.89 18.90
C ASP A 333 -26.48 -43.71 20.19
N TYR A 334 -26.12 -45.01 20.15
CA TYR A 334 -26.17 -45.90 21.31
C TYR A 334 -24.82 -46.25 21.87
N VAL A 335 -24.01 -47.02 21.15
CA VAL A 335 -22.80 -47.58 21.74
C VAL A 335 -21.86 -46.48 22.21
N ALA A 336 -21.63 -45.45 21.37
CA ALA A 336 -20.82 -44.31 21.78
C ALA A 336 -21.47 -43.50 22.92
N HIS A 337 -22.81 -43.36 22.95
CA HIS A 337 -23.54 -42.69 24.04
C HIS A 337 -23.37 -43.41 25.38
N GLU A 338 -23.65 -44.71 25.42
CA GLU A 338 -23.54 -45.52 26.64
C GLU A 338 -22.10 -45.66 27.12
N MET A 339 -21.16 -45.82 26.19
CA MET A 339 -19.74 -45.79 26.53
C MET A 339 -19.33 -44.39 27.02
N GLY A 340 -19.92 -43.32 26.48
CA GLY A 340 -19.77 -41.94 26.97
C GLY A 340 -20.18 -41.80 28.44
N HIS A 341 -21.28 -42.44 28.85
CA HIS A 341 -21.64 -42.55 30.27
C HIS A 341 -20.63 -43.34 31.09
N GLN A 342 -20.18 -44.53 30.63
CA GLN A 342 -19.15 -45.29 31.34
C GLN A 342 -17.82 -44.52 31.47
N LEU A 343 -17.57 -43.59 30.54
CA LEU A 343 -16.45 -42.65 30.54
C LEU A 343 -16.70 -41.39 31.38
N GLY A 344 -17.93 -41.14 31.84
CA GLY A 344 -18.27 -40.08 32.80
C GLY A 344 -19.06 -38.90 32.25
N GLY A 345 -19.46 -38.91 30.97
CA GLY A 345 -20.29 -37.86 30.39
C GLY A 345 -21.75 -37.92 30.86
N ASN A 346 -22.32 -36.78 31.20
CA ASN A 346 -23.76 -36.62 31.45
C ASN A 346 -24.50 -36.18 30.19
N HIS A 347 -25.83 -36.30 30.23
CA HIS A 347 -26.70 -35.85 29.14
C HIS A 347 -26.60 -34.34 28.91
N THR A 348 -26.63 -33.92 27.64
CA THR A 348 -26.48 -32.51 27.23
C THR A 348 -27.77 -31.83 26.78
N PHE A 349 -28.83 -32.60 26.50
CA PHE A 349 -30.10 -32.06 26.00
C PHE A 349 -30.87 -31.29 27.07
N ASN A 350 -31.62 -30.26 26.64
CA ASN A 350 -32.40 -29.40 27.51
C ASN A 350 -33.91 -29.51 27.24
N ASN A 351 -34.46 -30.69 27.53
CA ASN A 351 -35.88 -31.03 27.39
C ASN A 351 -36.30 -31.98 28.53
N THR A 352 -37.46 -31.74 29.14
CA THR A 352 -37.94 -32.54 30.28
C THR A 352 -39.33 -33.14 30.11
N ASN A 353 -40.03 -32.86 29.00
CA ASN A 353 -41.49 -32.98 29.00
C ASN A 353 -42.05 -33.96 27.95
N ASN A 354 -41.21 -34.54 27.07
CA ASN A 354 -41.69 -35.30 25.92
C ASN A 354 -40.73 -36.43 25.49
N GLY A 355 -41.29 -37.55 25.02
CA GLY A 355 -40.53 -38.70 24.52
C GLY A 355 -39.56 -39.29 25.55
N SER A 356 -38.41 -39.79 25.09
CA SER A 356 -37.37 -40.37 25.94
C SER A 356 -36.64 -39.35 26.82
N CYS A 357 -36.77 -38.05 26.54
CA CYS A 357 -36.17 -36.97 27.35
C CYS A 357 -36.83 -36.81 28.74
N SER A 358 -38.05 -37.33 28.94
CA SER A 358 -38.77 -37.19 30.22
C SER A 358 -38.04 -37.90 31.35
N GLY A 359 -37.51 -37.14 32.33
CA GLY A 359 -36.86 -37.67 33.53
C GLY A 359 -35.36 -38.00 33.37
N ASN A 360 -34.79 -37.83 32.17
CA ASN A 360 -33.40 -38.19 31.88
C ASN A 360 -32.45 -36.98 31.78
N GLY A 361 -32.95 -35.74 31.77
CA GLY A 361 -32.09 -34.55 31.67
C GLY A 361 -31.23 -34.32 32.90
N ASN A 362 -30.01 -33.79 32.71
CA ASN A 362 -29.12 -33.37 33.81
C ASN A 362 -29.08 -31.84 33.92
N SER A 363 -29.31 -31.30 35.13
CA SER A 363 -29.44 -29.86 35.34
C SER A 363 -28.14 -29.06 35.16
N ALA A 364 -26.99 -29.70 35.39
CA ALA A 364 -25.66 -29.11 35.32
C ALA A 364 -25.06 -29.13 33.91
N THR A 365 -25.58 -29.98 33.02
CA THR A 365 -25.00 -30.21 31.68
C THR A 365 -25.98 -30.03 30.53
N ARG A 366 -27.24 -29.65 30.79
CA ARG A 366 -28.26 -29.32 29.76
C ARG A 366 -27.95 -28.04 28.96
N VAL A 367 -27.04 -28.17 28.00
CA VAL A 367 -26.48 -27.06 27.21
C VAL A 367 -26.89 -27.09 25.73
N GLU A 368 -27.74 -28.04 25.34
CA GLU A 368 -28.28 -28.12 23.97
C GLU A 368 -29.81 -27.96 23.96
N PRO A 369 -30.39 -27.14 23.05
CA PRO A 369 -31.82 -26.95 22.99
C PRO A 369 -32.57 -28.22 22.55
N GLY A 370 -33.80 -28.41 23.03
CA GLY A 370 -34.66 -29.53 22.62
C GLY A 370 -34.01 -30.90 22.91
N SER A 371 -34.06 -31.81 21.93
CA SER A 371 -33.40 -33.11 21.99
C SER A 371 -31.86 -33.06 21.90
N GLY A 372 -31.29 -31.91 21.54
CA GLY A 372 -29.88 -31.74 21.18
C GLY A 372 -29.44 -32.45 19.89
N SER A 373 -28.15 -32.34 19.59
CA SER A 373 -27.48 -32.73 18.34
C SER A 373 -26.24 -33.60 18.55
N THR A 374 -25.56 -33.54 19.70
CA THR A 374 -24.31 -34.30 19.96
C THR A 374 -24.54 -35.70 20.52
N ILE A 375 -23.48 -36.50 20.65
CA ILE A 375 -23.55 -37.90 21.12
C ILE A 375 -24.23 -38.03 22.48
N MET A 376 -23.95 -37.16 23.46
CA MET A 376 -24.58 -37.24 24.80
C MET A 376 -25.97 -36.56 24.85
N ALA A 377 -26.49 -36.13 23.71
CA ALA A 377 -27.86 -35.67 23.58
C ALA A 377 -28.79 -36.83 23.18
N TYR A 378 -30.08 -36.55 23.06
CA TYR A 378 -31.12 -37.53 22.69
C TYR A 378 -31.67 -37.23 21.29
N ALA A 379 -30.79 -36.94 20.34
CA ALA A 379 -31.15 -36.58 18.98
C ALA A 379 -32.14 -37.61 18.39
N GLY A 380 -33.32 -37.15 17.95
CA GLY A 380 -34.32 -37.99 17.29
C GLY A 380 -35.32 -38.70 18.19
N ILE A 381 -35.12 -38.77 19.51
CA ILE A 381 -35.96 -39.58 20.43
C ILE A 381 -36.80 -38.77 21.44
N CYS A 382 -36.86 -37.44 21.29
CA CYS A 382 -37.64 -36.53 22.15
C CYS A 382 -38.74 -35.79 21.39
N SER A 383 -39.48 -36.53 20.55
CA SER A 383 -40.63 -36.01 19.79
C SER A 383 -41.66 -35.34 20.71
N PRO A 384 -42.25 -34.17 20.34
CA PRO A 384 -42.15 -33.51 19.02
C PRO A 384 -40.94 -32.57 18.85
N THR A 385 -40.07 -32.46 19.85
CA THR A 385 -39.00 -31.45 19.95
C THR A 385 -37.62 -32.01 19.56
N ASN A 386 -37.59 -32.72 18.43
CA ASN A 386 -36.35 -33.27 17.88
C ASN A 386 -35.62 -32.22 17.05
N VAL A 387 -34.39 -31.90 17.43
CA VAL A 387 -33.51 -30.97 16.70
C VAL A 387 -33.08 -31.55 15.35
N GLN A 388 -32.81 -32.86 15.35
CA GLN A 388 -32.46 -33.67 14.19
C GLN A 388 -32.81 -35.14 14.46
N SER A 389 -32.67 -36.00 13.46
CA SER A 389 -33.06 -37.42 13.55
C SER A 389 -32.02 -38.33 14.22
N ASN A 390 -30.73 -38.00 14.14
CA ASN A 390 -29.61 -38.80 14.67
C ASN A 390 -28.51 -37.86 15.14
N SER A 391 -27.69 -38.26 16.10
CA SER A 391 -26.60 -37.45 16.64
C SER A 391 -25.50 -37.26 15.61
N ASP A 392 -24.86 -36.09 15.63
CA ASP A 392 -23.60 -35.88 14.95
C ASP A 392 -22.48 -36.56 15.73
N ALA A 393 -21.51 -37.16 15.04
CA ALA A 393 -20.51 -38.06 15.62
C ALA A 393 -19.35 -37.31 16.32
N TYR A 394 -19.68 -36.48 17.32
CA TYR A 394 -18.74 -35.80 18.21
C TYR A 394 -19.39 -35.54 19.58
N TYR A 395 -18.56 -35.32 20.58
CA TYR A 395 -18.99 -34.95 21.93
C TYR A 395 -19.05 -33.43 22.08
N HIS A 396 -20.09 -32.94 22.75
CA HIS A 396 -20.20 -31.53 23.14
C HIS A 396 -19.05 -31.15 24.07
N ALA A 397 -18.63 -29.88 24.06
CA ALA A 397 -17.52 -29.39 24.89
C ALA A 397 -17.66 -29.73 26.40
N VAL A 398 -18.88 -29.75 26.93
CA VAL A 398 -19.17 -30.14 28.32
C VAL A 398 -18.91 -31.63 28.55
N SER A 399 -19.34 -32.50 27.62
CA SER A 399 -19.08 -33.94 27.70
C SER A 399 -17.59 -34.25 27.58
N LEU A 400 -16.87 -33.54 26.72
CA LEU A 400 -15.40 -33.64 26.62
C LEU A 400 -14.74 -33.30 27.96
N SER A 401 -15.19 -32.22 28.61
CA SER A 401 -14.73 -31.82 29.94
C SER A 401 -14.90 -32.93 30.98
N GLU A 402 -16.10 -33.52 31.06
CA GLU A 402 -16.42 -34.57 32.03
C GLU A 402 -15.63 -35.87 31.77
N ILE A 403 -15.61 -36.32 30.51
CA ILE A 403 -14.93 -37.56 30.11
C ILE A 403 -13.43 -37.46 30.37
N LYS A 404 -12.77 -36.40 29.91
CA LYS A 404 -11.32 -36.25 30.10
C LYS A 404 -10.95 -36.11 31.58
N THR A 405 -11.76 -35.40 32.38
CA THR A 405 -11.57 -35.34 33.85
C THR A 405 -11.63 -36.73 34.47
N LYS A 406 -12.58 -37.58 34.04
CA LYS A 406 -12.65 -38.96 34.49
C LYS A 406 -11.45 -39.78 34.03
N LEU A 407 -11.01 -39.64 32.78
CA LEU A 407 -9.86 -40.37 32.24
C LEU A 407 -8.56 -40.01 32.97
N GLN A 408 -8.38 -38.74 33.34
CA GLN A 408 -7.22 -38.29 34.14
C GLN A 408 -7.25 -38.79 35.59
N SER A 409 -8.44 -39.14 36.11
CA SER A 409 -8.61 -39.69 37.47
C SER A 409 -8.28 -41.19 37.59
N VAL A 410 -8.02 -41.89 36.48
CA VAL A 410 -7.80 -43.34 36.46
C VAL A 410 -6.47 -43.73 35.80
N SER A 411 -5.94 -44.90 36.14
CA SER A 411 -4.61 -45.34 35.72
C SER A 411 -4.56 -46.77 35.14
N CYS A 412 -5.71 -47.38 34.83
CA CYS A 412 -5.74 -48.77 34.33
C CYS A 412 -5.39 -48.90 32.83
N HIS A 413 -5.13 -47.78 32.15
CA HIS A 413 -4.79 -47.73 30.74
C HIS A 413 -3.35 -48.16 30.43
N THR A 414 -3.10 -48.46 29.16
CA THR A 414 -1.75 -48.46 28.57
C THR A 414 -1.57 -47.22 27.69
N ILE A 415 -0.36 -46.68 27.61
CA ILE A 415 -0.07 -45.54 26.72
C ILE A 415 0.30 -46.10 25.33
N ILE A 416 -0.35 -45.61 24.28
CA ILE A 416 0.08 -45.83 22.90
C ILE A 416 1.09 -44.73 22.59
N PRO A 417 2.36 -45.07 22.28
CA PRO A 417 3.33 -44.07 21.88
C PRO A 417 2.89 -43.35 20.61
N PHE A 418 2.67 -42.04 20.71
CA PHE A 418 2.47 -41.16 19.56
C PHE A 418 3.06 -39.79 19.88
N THR A 419 3.45 -39.05 18.84
CA THR A 419 4.00 -37.71 18.98
C THR A 419 3.08 -36.77 18.24
N ASN A 420 2.39 -35.92 19.00
CA ASN A 420 1.51 -34.87 18.54
C ASN A 420 1.62 -33.68 19.50
N GLN A 421 1.66 -32.47 18.97
CA GLN A 421 1.51 -31.23 19.73
C GLN A 421 0.05 -30.81 19.65
N PRO A 422 -0.66 -30.65 20.78
CA PRO A 422 -2.05 -30.24 20.74
C PRO A 422 -2.20 -28.87 20.06
N PRO A 423 -3.35 -28.60 19.43
CA PRO A 423 -3.65 -27.28 18.93
C PRO A 423 -3.66 -26.29 20.09
N VAL A 424 -3.40 -25.02 19.81
CA VAL A 424 -3.42 -23.95 20.81
C VAL A 424 -4.40 -22.87 20.36
N VAL A 425 -5.47 -22.68 21.11
CA VAL A 425 -6.46 -21.63 20.90
C VAL A 425 -5.97 -20.34 21.57
N SER A 426 -6.02 -19.24 20.83
CA SER A 426 -5.71 -17.93 21.37
C SER A 426 -6.80 -17.46 22.33
N ALA A 427 -6.41 -16.72 23.38
CA ALA A 427 -7.34 -16.14 24.34
C ALA A 427 -8.46 -15.37 23.64
N LEU A 428 -9.71 -15.67 24.01
CA LEU A 428 -10.89 -15.05 23.42
C LEU A 428 -11.30 -13.77 24.17
N THR A 429 -11.95 -12.86 23.45
CA THR A 429 -12.44 -11.60 24.01
C THR A 429 -13.93 -11.69 24.31
N ASN A 430 -14.35 -11.18 25.47
CA ASN A 430 -15.77 -11.04 25.83
C ASN A 430 -16.39 -9.83 25.13
N PHE A 431 -17.63 -9.94 24.67
CA PHE A 431 -18.33 -8.87 23.95
C PHE A 431 -19.65 -8.48 24.62
N SER A 432 -19.98 -7.19 24.57
CA SER A 432 -21.32 -6.68 24.82
C SER A 432 -21.94 -6.27 23.48
N ILE A 433 -23.11 -6.79 23.14
CA ILE A 433 -23.77 -6.58 21.85
C ILE A 433 -25.20 -6.03 22.00
N PRO A 434 -25.75 -5.34 20.98
CA PRO A 434 -27.17 -4.98 20.96
C PRO A 434 -28.09 -6.21 20.99
N ILE A 435 -29.27 -6.06 21.59
CA ILE A 435 -30.34 -7.07 21.50
C ILE A 435 -30.85 -7.20 20.06
N SER A 436 -31.44 -8.35 19.73
CA SER A 436 -32.07 -8.63 18.42
C SER A 436 -31.16 -8.40 17.22
N THR A 437 -29.84 -8.52 17.39
CA THR A 437 -28.84 -8.28 16.35
C THR A 437 -27.96 -9.54 16.14
N PRO A 438 -27.82 -10.04 14.90
CA PRO A 438 -26.91 -11.14 14.59
C PRO A 438 -25.45 -10.84 14.95
N PHE A 439 -24.68 -11.89 15.22
CA PHE A 439 -23.25 -11.77 15.51
C PHE A 439 -22.45 -12.95 14.96
N ILE A 440 -21.14 -12.74 14.80
CA ILE A 440 -20.19 -13.74 14.31
C ILE A 440 -19.07 -13.90 15.33
N LEU A 441 -18.79 -15.14 15.74
CA LEU A 441 -17.65 -15.44 16.61
C LEU A 441 -16.54 -16.06 15.79
N THR A 442 -15.30 -15.65 16.05
CA THR A 442 -14.10 -16.13 15.35
C THR A 442 -13.05 -16.49 16.39
N ALA A 443 -12.50 -17.69 16.29
CA ALA A 443 -11.38 -18.15 17.11
C ALA A 443 -10.12 -18.16 16.24
N ASN A 444 -8.95 -18.03 16.87
CA ASN A 444 -7.68 -18.24 16.19
C ASN A 444 -6.92 -19.34 16.91
N ALA A 445 -6.46 -20.34 16.16
CA ALA A 445 -5.68 -21.43 16.72
C ALA A 445 -4.51 -21.79 15.82
N THR A 446 -3.47 -22.33 16.43
CA THR A 446 -2.27 -22.82 15.74
C THR A 446 -2.00 -24.26 16.15
N ASP A 447 -1.50 -25.05 15.22
CA ASP A 447 -1.02 -26.40 15.48
C ASP A 447 0.51 -26.44 15.34
N GLY A 448 1.19 -27.05 16.31
CA GLY A 448 2.66 -27.07 16.35
C GLY A 448 3.30 -27.97 15.29
N ASP A 449 2.57 -28.99 14.84
CA ASP A 449 3.02 -29.96 13.84
C ASP A 449 2.56 -29.58 12.42
N GLY A 450 1.70 -28.57 12.30
CA GLY A 450 1.12 -28.11 11.04
C GLY A 450 -0.03 -29.00 10.58
N ASP A 451 -0.63 -29.76 11.49
CA ASP A 451 -1.79 -30.59 11.19
C ASP A 451 -3.03 -29.74 10.90
N PRO A 452 -3.93 -30.22 10.02
CA PRO A 452 -5.22 -29.57 9.82
C PRO A 452 -6.04 -29.52 11.11
N ILE A 453 -6.75 -28.42 11.33
CA ILE A 453 -7.57 -28.20 12.54
C ILE A 453 -9.01 -27.87 12.16
N THR A 454 -9.97 -28.25 13.01
CA THR A 454 -11.36 -27.78 12.92
C THR A 454 -11.83 -27.11 14.20
N TYR A 455 -12.84 -26.28 14.05
CA TYR A 455 -13.40 -25.43 15.08
C TYR A 455 -14.86 -25.81 15.33
N CYS A 456 -15.25 -25.87 16.58
CA CYS A 456 -16.63 -26.02 17.01
C CYS A 456 -16.95 -24.93 18.04
N TRP A 457 -17.96 -24.10 17.73
CA TRP A 457 -18.43 -23.05 18.62
C TRP A 457 -19.72 -23.50 19.28
N GLU A 458 -19.71 -23.69 20.60
CA GLU A 458 -20.81 -24.31 21.33
C GLU A 458 -21.27 -23.42 22.48
N GLN A 459 -22.58 -23.34 22.71
CA GLN A 459 -23.13 -22.60 23.85
C GLN A 459 -23.09 -23.49 25.09
N THR A 460 -22.72 -22.93 26.25
CA THR A 460 -22.58 -23.67 27.52
C THR A 460 -23.52 -23.19 28.61
N ASN A 461 -24.54 -22.39 28.27
CA ASN A 461 -25.56 -21.95 29.23
C ASN A 461 -26.50 -23.10 29.60
N THR A 462 -26.47 -23.50 30.86
CA THR A 462 -27.52 -24.32 31.46
C THR A 462 -28.76 -23.48 31.76
N GLY A 463 -29.93 -24.10 31.82
CA GLY A 463 -31.14 -23.44 32.33
C GLY A 463 -32.34 -24.36 32.27
N SER A 464 -33.53 -23.87 32.61
CA SER A 464 -34.75 -24.68 32.63
C SER A 464 -35.00 -25.36 31.27
N ALA A 465 -35.61 -26.52 31.32
CA ALA A 465 -35.95 -27.31 30.14
C ALA A 465 -36.95 -26.60 29.22
N THR A 466 -36.68 -26.69 27.92
CA THR A 466 -37.37 -25.93 26.88
C THR A 466 -37.81 -26.85 25.75
N THR A 467 -38.95 -26.55 25.13
CA THR A 467 -39.37 -27.23 23.89
C THR A 467 -38.60 -26.71 22.68
N ALA A 468 -38.56 -25.39 22.49
CA ALA A 468 -37.75 -24.71 21.47
C ALA A 468 -37.22 -23.36 21.99
N PRO A 469 -36.06 -22.89 21.51
CA PRO A 469 -35.54 -21.56 21.77
C PRO A 469 -36.53 -20.41 21.49
N THR A 470 -36.50 -19.34 22.30
CA THR A 470 -37.28 -18.11 22.09
C THR A 470 -36.43 -16.90 22.44
N ALA A 471 -36.70 -15.77 21.80
CA ALA A 471 -35.86 -14.57 21.91
C ALA A 471 -35.90 -13.93 23.30
N THR A 472 -36.94 -14.19 24.10
CA THR A 472 -37.12 -13.61 25.44
C THR A 472 -36.54 -14.46 26.56
N MET A 473 -35.97 -15.64 26.25
CA MET A 473 -35.34 -16.45 27.27
C MET A 473 -34.11 -15.78 27.84
N THR A 474 -34.00 -15.81 29.17
CA THR A 474 -32.89 -15.20 29.93
C THR A 474 -31.86 -16.23 30.42
N SER A 475 -32.17 -17.53 30.33
CA SER A 475 -31.29 -18.66 30.64
C SER A 475 -31.39 -19.74 29.55
N SER A 476 -30.66 -20.85 29.69
CA SER A 476 -30.60 -21.96 28.72
C SER A 476 -29.91 -21.64 27.39
N ALA A 477 -29.47 -22.68 26.68
CA ALA A 477 -28.95 -22.53 25.34
C ALA A 477 -30.06 -22.15 24.34
N VAL A 478 -29.76 -21.17 23.49
CA VAL A 478 -30.63 -20.67 22.41
C VAL A 478 -30.01 -20.88 21.03
N PHE A 479 -28.81 -21.46 20.96
CA PHE A 479 -28.16 -21.91 19.74
C PHE A 479 -27.80 -23.38 19.88
N ARG A 480 -28.22 -24.20 18.90
CA ARG A 480 -27.83 -25.62 18.81
C ARG A 480 -26.33 -25.79 18.57
N SER A 481 -25.78 -26.97 18.90
CA SER A 481 -24.45 -27.35 18.45
C SER A 481 -24.46 -27.81 16.98
N LEU A 482 -23.31 -27.69 16.32
CA LEU A 482 -23.08 -28.04 14.91
C LEU A 482 -21.70 -28.69 14.77
N SER A 483 -21.60 -29.62 13.83
CA SER A 483 -20.36 -30.36 13.55
C SER A 483 -19.13 -29.45 13.39
N PRO A 484 -17.95 -29.86 13.89
CA PRO A 484 -16.71 -29.12 13.70
C PRO A 484 -16.38 -28.89 12.21
N VAL A 485 -15.93 -27.68 11.86
CA VAL A 485 -15.58 -27.27 10.49
C VAL A 485 -14.23 -26.56 10.45
N SER A 486 -13.57 -26.48 9.29
CA SER A 486 -12.28 -25.79 9.16
C SER A 486 -12.37 -24.27 9.30
N SER A 487 -13.56 -23.70 9.08
CA SER A 487 -13.80 -22.27 9.29
C SER A 487 -13.63 -21.90 10.77
N PRO A 488 -12.76 -20.94 11.11
CA PRO A 488 -12.63 -20.44 12.48
C PRO A 488 -13.86 -19.64 12.96
N SER A 489 -14.75 -19.27 12.03
CA SER A 489 -15.87 -18.38 12.28
C SER A 489 -17.22 -19.08 12.18
N ARG A 490 -18.12 -18.77 13.11
CA ARG A 490 -19.53 -19.19 13.11
C ARG A 490 -20.46 -17.98 13.26
N TYR A 491 -21.49 -17.95 12.43
CA TYR A 491 -22.58 -16.97 12.48
C TYR A 491 -23.71 -17.43 13.42
N PHE A 492 -24.30 -16.49 14.16
CA PHE A 492 -25.38 -16.71 15.12
C PHE A 492 -26.56 -15.76 14.82
N PRO A 493 -27.69 -16.26 14.26
CA PRO A 493 -27.91 -17.64 13.79
C PRO A 493 -27.12 -17.88 12.48
N SER A 494 -27.29 -19.05 11.85
CA SER A 494 -26.66 -19.31 10.55
C SER A 494 -26.86 -18.16 9.55
N LEU A 495 -25.82 -17.84 8.77
CA LEU A 495 -25.85 -16.73 7.81
C LEU A 495 -27.02 -16.86 6.82
N THR A 496 -27.38 -18.07 6.42
CA THR A 496 -28.56 -18.34 5.57
C THR A 496 -29.88 -17.86 6.20
N THR A 497 -30.02 -17.96 7.53
CA THR A 497 -31.17 -17.41 8.27
C THR A 497 -31.21 -15.89 8.18
N VAL A 498 -30.05 -15.24 8.33
CA VAL A 498 -29.90 -13.77 8.23
C VAL A 498 -30.16 -13.26 6.81
N LEU A 499 -29.65 -13.95 5.78
CA LEU A 499 -29.88 -13.60 4.38
C LEU A 499 -31.36 -13.70 3.97
N ALA A 500 -32.11 -14.59 4.63
CA ALA A 500 -33.56 -14.68 4.51
C ALA A 500 -34.33 -13.57 5.27
N GLY A 501 -33.63 -12.65 5.93
CA GLY A 501 -34.20 -11.53 6.68
C GLY A 501 -34.69 -11.89 8.08
N ASN A 502 -34.21 -13.01 8.65
CA ASN A 502 -34.65 -13.49 9.97
C ASN A 502 -33.49 -13.47 10.98
N THR A 503 -33.81 -13.25 12.25
CA THR A 503 -32.86 -13.33 13.39
C THR A 503 -33.04 -14.61 14.21
N ALA A 504 -33.87 -15.52 13.71
CA ALA A 504 -34.23 -16.76 14.37
C ALA A 504 -34.62 -17.83 13.35
N ASN A 505 -34.25 -19.07 13.64
CA ASN A 505 -34.91 -20.27 13.14
C ASN A 505 -35.39 -21.10 14.34
N THR A 506 -35.91 -22.31 14.12
CA THR A 506 -36.47 -23.14 15.20
C THR A 506 -35.49 -23.43 16.33
N TRP A 507 -34.17 -23.52 16.06
CA TRP A 507 -33.16 -24.02 16.99
C TRP A 507 -32.00 -23.05 17.27
N GLU A 508 -31.98 -21.91 16.58
CA GLU A 508 -31.03 -20.81 16.76
C GLU A 508 -31.79 -19.50 16.82
N VAL A 509 -31.73 -18.80 17.96
CA VAL A 509 -32.52 -17.60 18.20
C VAL A 509 -31.67 -16.51 18.85
N VAL A 510 -31.59 -15.35 18.19
CA VAL A 510 -30.94 -14.16 18.76
C VAL A 510 -31.80 -13.60 19.90
N PRO A 511 -31.21 -13.35 21.09
CA PRO A 511 -31.97 -12.79 22.21
C PRO A 511 -32.49 -11.38 21.94
N SER A 512 -33.76 -11.13 22.25
CA SER A 512 -34.39 -9.80 22.25
C SER A 512 -34.39 -9.12 23.62
N VAL A 513 -33.81 -9.78 24.63
CA VAL A 513 -33.68 -9.29 26.00
C VAL A 513 -32.20 -9.27 26.42
N GLY A 514 -31.90 -8.52 27.47
CA GLY A 514 -30.55 -8.51 28.03
C GLY A 514 -30.22 -9.81 28.75
N ARG A 515 -29.11 -10.47 28.36
CA ARG A 515 -28.61 -11.71 28.98
C ARG A 515 -27.15 -11.96 28.61
N THR A 516 -26.49 -12.82 29.39
CA THR A 516 -25.15 -13.33 29.06
C THR A 516 -25.26 -14.70 28.41
N LEU A 517 -24.66 -14.83 27.24
CA LEU A 517 -24.45 -16.08 26.51
C LEU A 517 -23.03 -16.56 26.78
N ASN A 518 -22.87 -17.80 27.22
CA ASN A 518 -21.58 -18.43 27.45
C ASN A 518 -21.28 -19.32 26.24
N PHE A 519 -20.13 -19.12 25.61
CA PHE A 519 -19.66 -19.91 24.50
C PHE A 519 -18.30 -20.53 24.81
N ARG A 520 -18.06 -21.71 24.24
CA ARG A 520 -16.75 -22.36 24.20
C ARG A 520 -16.38 -22.61 22.73
N ALA A 521 -15.15 -22.27 22.37
CA ALA A 521 -14.55 -22.70 21.12
C ALA A 521 -13.72 -23.95 21.41
N THR A 522 -14.07 -25.08 20.81
CA THR A 522 -13.33 -26.34 20.88
C THR A 522 -12.61 -26.54 19.56
N VAL A 523 -11.28 -26.53 19.58
CA VAL A 523 -10.44 -26.79 18.40
C VAL A 523 -9.89 -28.20 18.46
N ARG A 524 -10.01 -28.93 17.36
CA ARG A 524 -9.56 -30.32 17.22
C ARG A 524 -8.49 -30.38 16.15
N ASP A 525 -7.35 -30.99 16.44
CA ASP A 525 -6.40 -31.35 15.40
C ASP A 525 -6.83 -32.64 14.67
N TYR A 526 -6.34 -32.80 13.45
CA TYR A 526 -6.48 -34.00 12.64
C TYR A 526 -5.14 -34.72 12.53
N HIS A 527 -4.42 -34.83 13.64
CA HIS A 527 -3.18 -35.58 13.66
C HIS A 527 -3.42 -37.01 13.17
N LEU A 528 -2.46 -37.54 12.41
CA LEU A 528 -2.65 -38.74 11.58
C LEU A 528 -3.00 -40.02 12.35
N ILE A 529 -2.71 -40.07 13.65
CA ILE A 529 -2.85 -41.28 14.49
C ILE A 529 -4.04 -41.15 15.46
N ALA A 530 -4.07 -40.08 16.25
CA ALA A 530 -5.13 -39.75 17.20
C ALA A 530 -5.15 -38.22 17.36
N GLY A 531 -6.33 -37.66 17.58
CA GLY A 531 -6.53 -36.22 17.69
C GLY A 531 -6.35 -35.69 19.11
N CYS A 532 -5.91 -34.44 19.22
CA CYS A 532 -5.96 -33.66 20.45
C CYS A 532 -6.85 -32.44 20.29
N THR A 533 -7.32 -31.89 21.41
CA THR A 533 -8.18 -30.70 21.41
C THR A 533 -7.66 -29.67 22.40
N ASP A 534 -7.99 -28.42 22.14
CA ASP A 534 -7.82 -27.30 23.06
C ASP A 534 -9.06 -26.41 23.01
N GLU A 535 -9.36 -25.77 24.13
CA GLU A 535 -10.62 -25.03 24.29
C GLU A 535 -10.43 -23.68 24.97
N GLU A 536 -11.17 -22.67 24.51
CA GLU A 536 -11.23 -21.35 25.15
C GLU A 536 -12.69 -20.90 25.34
N ASN A 537 -12.96 -20.27 26.48
CA ASN A 537 -14.29 -19.79 26.84
C ASN A 537 -14.42 -18.29 26.56
N MET A 538 -15.63 -17.85 26.22
CA MET A 538 -15.96 -16.44 26.16
C MET A 538 -17.44 -16.18 26.46
N THR A 539 -17.78 -14.91 26.66
CA THR A 539 -19.14 -14.46 26.88
C THR A 539 -19.56 -13.41 25.86
N VAL A 540 -20.81 -13.50 25.43
CA VAL A 540 -21.51 -12.50 24.63
C VAL A 540 -22.70 -12.00 25.45
N THR A 541 -22.67 -10.75 25.89
CA THR A 541 -23.75 -10.15 26.67
C THR A 541 -24.63 -9.29 25.77
N THR A 542 -25.88 -9.67 25.58
CA THR A 542 -26.88 -8.80 24.94
C THR A 542 -27.32 -7.72 25.94
N VAL A 543 -27.34 -6.47 25.53
CA VAL A 543 -27.58 -5.33 26.44
C VAL A 543 -29.01 -4.81 26.28
N ALA A 544 -29.80 -4.87 27.36
CA ALA A 544 -31.15 -4.32 27.35
C ALA A 544 -31.14 -2.81 27.05
N GLY A 545 -32.00 -2.35 26.13
CA GLY A 545 -32.12 -0.94 25.74
C GLY A 545 -31.12 -0.46 24.67
N ILE A 546 -30.23 -1.34 24.18
CA ILE A 546 -29.34 -1.07 23.04
C ILE A 546 -29.67 -2.05 21.91
N GLY A 547 -29.95 -1.56 20.71
CA GLY A 547 -30.38 -2.37 19.57
C GLY A 547 -31.87 -2.25 19.21
N PRO A 548 -32.31 -2.90 18.12
CA PRO A 548 -31.49 -3.67 17.18
C PRO A 548 -30.64 -2.78 16.28
N PHE A 549 -29.41 -3.21 15.99
CA PHE A 549 -28.59 -2.61 14.95
C PHE A 549 -29.03 -3.18 13.60
N ILE A 550 -29.52 -2.33 12.70
CA ILE A 550 -30.08 -2.76 11.41
C ILE A 550 -29.68 -1.82 10.28
N ILE A 551 -29.37 -2.37 9.11
CA ILE A 551 -29.24 -1.63 7.86
C ILE A 551 -30.64 -1.15 7.46
N THR A 552 -30.74 0.11 7.07
CA THR A 552 -31.99 0.75 6.65
C THR A 552 -32.04 1.01 5.14
N SER A 553 -30.90 0.97 4.45
CA SER A 553 -30.81 1.14 2.99
C SER A 553 -30.77 -0.20 2.23
N GLN A 554 -31.09 -0.19 0.93
CA GLN A 554 -31.05 -1.36 0.03
C GLN A 554 -31.81 -2.61 0.55
N ASN A 555 -32.81 -2.42 1.42
CA ASN A 555 -33.68 -3.50 1.90
C ASN A 555 -34.77 -3.91 0.91
N THR A 556 -34.82 -3.26 -0.26
CA THR A 556 -35.64 -3.62 -1.42
C THR A 556 -34.74 -3.74 -2.64
N ALA A 557 -35.17 -4.51 -3.64
CA ALA A 557 -34.43 -4.65 -4.90
C ALA A 557 -34.09 -3.27 -5.47
N SER A 558 -32.81 -3.05 -5.77
CA SER A 558 -32.28 -1.77 -6.22
C SER A 558 -31.21 -1.97 -7.28
N ASN A 559 -31.04 -0.98 -8.15
CA ASN A 559 -29.99 -0.96 -9.16
C ASN A 559 -28.93 0.05 -8.75
N LEU A 560 -27.69 -0.40 -8.67
CA LEU A 560 -26.51 0.45 -8.48
C LEU A 560 -25.58 0.29 -9.69
N THR A 561 -24.71 1.27 -9.91
CA THR A 561 -23.76 1.26 -11.03
C THR A 561 -22.35 1.12 -10.46
N GLU A 562 -21.53 0.21 -11.00
CA GLU A 562 -20.13 0.09 -10.59
C GLU A 562 -19.38 1.42 -10.80
N GLY A 563 -18.39 1.71 -9.95
CA GLY A 563 -17.64 2.97 -9.98
C GLY A 563 -18.42 4.21 -9.53
N ALA A 564 -19.75 4.12 -9.34
CA ALA A 564 -20.56 5.21 -8.79
C ALA A 564 -20.55 5.20 -7.25
N GLN A 565 -20.88 6.35 -6.65
CA GLN A 565 -21.11 6.45 -5.22
C GLN A 565 -22.48 5.88 -4.83
N ALA A 566 -22.54 5.15 -3.72
CA ALA A 566 -23.76 4.64 -3.10
C ALA A 566 -23.77 5.05 -1.62
N THR A 567 -24.92 5.50 -1.12
CA THR A 567 -25.09 5.81 0.31
C THR A 567 -25.70 4.62 1.02
N ILE A 568 -25.01 4.15 2.05
CA ILE A 568 -25.42 3.05 2.93
C ILE A 568 -25.85 3.66 4.26
N THR A 569 -27.04 3.32 4.75
CA THR A 569 -27.57 3.82 6.02
C THR A 569 -27.97 2.69 6.94
N TRP A 570 -27.81 2.91 8.25
CA TRP A 570 -28.16 1.96 9.30
C TRP A 570 -28.65 2.68 10.55
N ASN A 571 -29.39 1.97 11.40
CA ASN A 571 -29.79 2.45 12.72
C ASN A 571 -28.67 2.14 13.73
N VAL A 572 -28.00 3.18 14.24
CA VAL A 572 -26.96 3.08 15.28
C VAL A 572 -27.49 2.44 16.56
N ALA A 573 -28.77 2.64 16.88
CA ALA A 573 -29.47 1.97 17.99
C ALA A 573 -28.73 1.99 19.34
N ASN A 574 -28.13 3.12 19.72
CA ASN A 574 -27.34 3.32 20.95
C ASN A 574 -26.08 2.45 21.08
N THR A 575 -25.63 1.79 20.00
CA THR A 575 -24.46 0.88 20.05
C THR A 575 -23.12 1.58 20.31
N THR A 576 -23.05 2.90 20.15
CA THR A 576 -21.90 3.73 20.53
C THR A 576 -21.77 3.90 22.05
N ASN A 577 -22.84 3.67 22.82
CA ASN A 577 -22.85 3.83 24.27
C ASN A 577 -22.24 2.61 24.99
N SER A 578 -21.71 2.85 26.19
CA SER A 578 -21.30 1.78 27.10
C SER A 578 -22.48 0.87 27.47
N PRO A 579 -22.31 -0.46 27.54
CA PRO A 579 -21.05 -1.20 27.43
C PRO A 579 -20.72 -1.71 26.01
N VAL A 580 -21.54 -1.45 24.99
CA VAL A 580 -21.29 -1.93 23.61
C VAL A 580 -20.11 -1.19 22.96
N ASN A 581 -19.97 0.11 23.18
CA ASN A 581 -18.80 0.93 22.81
C ASN A 581 -18.35 0.79 21.34
N CYS A 582 -19.29 0.62 20.40
CA CYS A 582 -18.97 0.49 18.97
C CYS A 582 -18.90 1.87 18.31
N ALA A 583 -17.72 2.48 18.30
CA ALA A 583 -17.51 3.82 17.72
C ALA A 583 -17.44 3.82 16.18
N SER A 584 -17.12 2.69 15.55
CA SER A 584 -16.91 2.59 14.11
C SER A 584 -17.36 1.26 13.53
N VAL A 585 -17.71 1.25 12.24
CA VAL A 585 -18.17 0.08 11.49
C VAL A 585 -17.34 -0.13 10.21
N ASN A 586 -17.40 -1.35 9.69
CA ASN A 586 -16.88 -1.71 8.38
C ASN A 586 -18.06 -2.04 7.46
N ILE A 587 -17.98 -1.61 6.21
CA ILE A 587 -18.98 -1.86 5.18
C ILE A 587 -18.34 -2.75 4.11
N ILE A 588 -18.93 -3.93 3.90
CA ILE A 588 -18.41 -4.94 3.00
C ILE A 588 -19.49 -5.41 2.01
N LEU A 589 -19.06 -5.80 0.81
CA LEU A 589 -19.91 -6.17 -0.32
C LEU A 589 -19.69 -7.64 -0.68
N SER A 590 -20.81 -8.30 -0.93
CA SER A 590 -20.93 -9.60 -1.56
C SER A 590 -21.45 -9.44 -2.98
N TYR A 591 -20.92 -10.22 -3.91
CA TYR A 591 -21.46 -10.36 -5.27
C TYR A 591 -22.27 -11.66 -5.46
N ASP A 592 -22.29 -12.56 -4.47
CA ASP A 592 -22.76 -13.94 -4.60
C ASP A 592 -24.01 -14.25 -3.74
N GLY A 593 -24.87 -13.25 -3.50
CA GLY A 593 -26.08 -13.45 -2.69
C GLY A 593 -25.87 -13.29 -1.19
N GLY A 594 -24.69 -12.81 -0.76
CA GLY A 594 -24.32 -12.71 0.65
C GLY A 594 -23.64 -13.97 1.20
N LEU A 595 -23.19 -14.90 0.35
CA LEU A 595 -22.51 -16.12 0.78
C LEU A 595 -21.05 -15.83 1.17
N THR A 596 -20.38 -14.95 0.42
CA THR A 596 -19.04 -14.45 0.73
C THR A 596 -18.97 -12.93 0.65
N TYR A 597 -18.09 -12.31 1.44
CA TYR A 597 -17.89 -10.85 1.47
C TYR A 597 -16.42 -10.48 1.20
N PRO A 598 -15.91 -10.74 -0.02
CA PRO A 598 -14.50 -10.51 -0.35
C PRO A 598 -14.16 -9.02 -0.52
N VAL A 599 -15.16 -8.16 -0.70
CA VAL A 599 -14.95 -6.75 -1.06
C VAL A 599 -15.22 -5.84 0.12
N THR A 600 -14.25 -5.00 0.44
CA THR A 600 -14.40 -3.95 1.47
C THR A 600 -14.72 -2.62 0.79
N LEU A 601 -15.85 -2.01 1.16
CA LEU A 601 -16.29 -0.71 0.66
C LEU A 601 -15.82 0.44 1.54
N ALA A 602 -15.81 0.24 2.86
CA ALA A 602 -15.26 1.18 3.85
C ALA A 602 -14.77 0.43 5.10
N THR A 603 -13.70 0.93 5.71
CA THR A 603 -13.11 0.37 6.95
C THR A 603 -13.02 1.46 8.00
N GLY A 604 -13.50 1.17 9.21
CA GLY A 604 -13.39 2.07 10.36
C GLY A 604 -14.14 3.39 10.22
N THR A 605 -15.21 3.44 9.42
CA THR A 605 -16.06 4.65 9.35
C THR A 605 -16.84 4.82 10.64
N ALA A 606 -17.20 6.06 10.98
CA ALA A 606 -17.94 6.39 12.19
C ALA A 606 -19.27 5.61 12.24
N ASN A 607 -19.63 5.12 13.43
CA ASN A 607 -20.93 4.50 13.65
C ASN A 607 -22.00 5.57 13.92
N ASP A 608 -22.28 6.41 12.91
CA ASP A 608 -23.20 7.56 13.00
C ASP A 608 -24.49 7.39 12.16
N GLY A 609 -24.60 6.26 11.44
CA GLY A 609 -25.81 5.83 10.75
C GLY A 609 -25.77 6.03 9.23
N THR A 610 -24.69 6.57 8.66
CA THR A 610 -24.58 6.76 7.21
C THR A 610 -23.13 6.76 6.72
N GLU A 611 -22.89 6.21 5.53
CA GLU A 611 -21.60 6.32 4.84
C GLU A 611 -21.83 6.36 3.32
N THR A 612 -21.06 7.18 2.61
CA THR A 612 -21.05 7.18 1.14
C THR A 612 -19.83 6.41 0.64
N VAL A 613 -20.07 5.27 0.00
CA VAL A 613 -19.02 4.38 -0.52
C VAL A 613 -18.98 4.39 -2.04
N THR A 614 -17.80 4.18 -2.63
CA THR A 614 -17.65 3.94 -4.07
C THR A 614 -17.72 2.44 -4.35
N LEU A 615 -18.62 2.04 -5.25
CA LEU A 615 -18.70 0.64 -5.66
C LEU A 615 -17.50 0.27 -6.55
N PRO A 616 -16.77 -0.81 -6.26
CA PRO A 616 -15.68 -1.26 -7.13
C PRO A 616 -16.21 -1.86 -8.43
N LEU A 617 -15.30 -2.09 -9.38
CA LEU A 617 -15.61 -2.75 -10.65
C LEU A 617 -16.07 -4.19 -10.40
N GLY A 618 -17.16 -4.59 -11.05
CA GLY A 618 -17.81 -5.89 -10.90
C GLY A 618 -19.32 -5.76 -10.97
N THR A 619 -19.96 -6.63 -11.75
CA THR A 619 -21.42 -6.69 -11.87
C THR A 619 -21.99 -7.91 -11.15
N SER A 620 -23.22 -7.79 -10.67
CA SER A 620 -23.98 -8.89 -10.08
C SER A 620 -25.46 -8.57 -10.06
N THR A 621 -26.31 -9.59 -10.10
CA THR A 621 -27.76 -9.46 -9.90
C THR A 621 -28.20 -9.87 -8.49
N THR A 622 -27.25 -10.31 -7.66
CA THR A 622 -27.48 -10.89 -6.33
C THR A 622 -26.62 -10.24 -5.26
N ALA A 623 -26.10 -9.03 -5.48
CA ALA A 623 -25.18 -8.41 -4.52
C ALA A 623 -25.87 -8.11 -3.17
N ARG A 624 -25.11 -8.21 -2.07
CA ARG A 624 -25.56 -7.91 -0.70
C ARG A 624 -24.51 -7.08 0.03
N ILE A 625 -24.95 -6.18 0.89
CA ILE A 625 -24.10 -5.30 1.69
C ILE A 625 -24.27 -5.68 3.16
N MET A 626 -23.13 -5.84 3.85
CA MET A 626 -23.07 -6.06 5.28
C MET A 626 -22.41 -4.85 5.95
N VAL A 627 -22.99 -4.39 7.04
CA VAL A 627 -22.40 -3.43 7.96
C VAL A 627 -22.10 -4.19 9.24
N ARG A 628 -20.83 -4.27 9.61
CA ARG A 628 -20.36 -4.98 10.80
C ARG A 628 -19.58 -4.04 11.71
N ALA A 629 -19.70 -4.23 13.02
CA ALA A 629 -18.89 -3.50 13.98
C ALA A 629 -17.38 -3.69 13.71
N ALA A 630 -16.58 -2.64 13.91
CA ALA A 630 -15.14 -2.72 13.67
C ALA A 630 -14.37 -3.32 14.86
N ASN A 631 -14.86 -3.10 16.09
CA ASN A 631 -14.26 -3.54 17.35
C ASN A 631 -15.18 -4.50 18.15
N ASN A 632 -16.22 -5.01 17.52
CA ASN A 632 -17.24 -5.86 18.15
C ASN A 632 -17.73 -6.92 17.14
N VAL A 633 -18.55 -7.87 17.58
CA VAL A 633 -18.92 -9.07 16.80
C VAL A 633 -20.27 -9.00 16.10
N PHE A 634 -21.05 -7.95 16.34
CA PHE A 634 -22.39 -7.81 15.77
C PHE A 634 -22.36 -7.23 14.35
N TYR A 635 -23.35 -7.58 13.55
CA TYR A 635 -23.49 -7.11 12.17
C TYR A 635 -24.96 -7.15 11.73
N ASP A 636 -25.24 -6.53 10.58
CA ASP A 636 -26.48 -6.74 9.84
C ASP A 636 -26.23 -6.78 8.32
N VAL A 637 -27.15 -7.40 7.57
CA VAL A 637 -27.11 -7.51 6.11
C VAL A 637 -28.40 -6.95 5.54
N ASN A 638 -28.30 -6.16 4.46
CA ASN A 638 -29.48 -5.63 3.79
C ASN A 638 -30.42 -6.77 3.34
N ASN A 639 -31.74 -6.57 3.32
CA ASN A 639 -32.72 -7.66 3.15
C ASN A 639 -32.96 -8.15 1.72
N ALA A 640 -32.50 -7.41 0.70
CA ALA A 640 -32.80 -7.71 -0.71
C ALA A 640 -31.54 -7.76 -1.57
N ASN A 641 -31.63 -8.48 -2.70
CA ASN A 641 -30.55 -8.47 -3.68
C ASN A 641 -30.44 -7.09 -4.37
N ILE A 642 -29.20 -6.66 -4.58
CA ILE A 642 -28.84 -5.46 -5.32
C ILE A 642 -28.35 -5.91 -6.70
N THR A 643 -28.83 -5.24 -7.76
CA THR A 643 -28.28 -5.39 -9.11
C THR A 643 -27.21 -4.33 -9.31
N ILE A 644 -25.95 -4.73 -9.44
CA ILE A 644 -24.84 -3.86 -9.83
C ILE A 644 -24.64 -4.00 -11.35
N ILE A 645 -24.91 -2.93 -12.09
CA ILE A 645 -24.73 -2.88 -13.54
C ILE A 645 -23.39 -2.25 -13.91
N ALA A 646 -22.88 -2.64 -15.08
CA ALA A 646 -21.64 -2.08 -15.61
C ALA A 646 -21.79 -0.58 -15.87
N ASN A 647 -20.74 0.18 -15.59
CA ASN A 647 -20.69 1.58 -15.93
C ASN A 647 -20.31 1.67 -17.42
N PRO A 648 -21.15 2.28 -18.27
CA PRO A 648 -20.92 2.25 -19.71
C PRO A 648 -19.53 2.79 -20.08
N ALA A 649 -18.84 2.05 -20.97
CA ALA A 649 -17.55 2.43 -21.52
C ALA A 649 -17.65 3.80 -22.22
N THR A 650 -16.71 4.70 -21.94
CA THR A 650 -16.67 6.05 -22.51
C THR A 650 -15.23 6.54 -22.68
N PHE A 651 -15.02 7.77 -23.12
CA PHE A 651 -13.69 8.37 -23.24
C PHE A 651 -13.68 9.80 -22.71
N ASN A 652 -12.50 10.31 -22.40
CA ASN A 652 -12.23 11.71 -22.11
C ASN A 652 -11.31 12.30 -23.18
N LEU A 653 -11.42 13.62 -23.39
CA LEU A 653 -10.52 14.39 -24.24
C LEU A 653 -9.72 15.36 -23.39
N SER A 654 -8.46 15.55 -23.73
CA SER A 654 -7.62 16.62 -23.17
C SER A 654 -6.84 17.31 -24.28
N LEU A 655 -6.48 18.57 -24.06
CA LEU A 655 -5.69 19.40 -24.97
C LEU A 655 -4.39 19.80 -24.31
N GLU A 656 -3.28 19.72 -25.05
CA GLU A 656 -1.98 20.22 -24.61
C GLU A 656 -1.23 20.92 -25.76
N PRO A 657 -0.98 22.24 -25.69
CA PRO A 657 -1.50 23.16 -24.67
C PRO A 657 -3.01 23.44 -24.83
N GLY A 658 -3.69 23.79 -23.73
CA GLY A 658 -5.10 24.22 -23.72
C GLY A 658 -5.33 25.70 -24.12
N GLU A 659 -4.25 26.47 -24.25
CA GLU A 659 -4.24 27.83 -24.76
C GLU A 659 -3.08 28.00 -25.75
N VAL A 660 -3.33 28.68 -26.88
CA VAL A 660 -2.30 29.03 -27.87
C VAL A 660 -2.41 30.51 -28.20
N VAL A 661 -1.30 31.24 -28.09
CA VAL A 661 -1.19 32.64 -28.50
C VAL A 661 -0.17 32.80 -29.62
N LEU A 662 -0.55 33.46 -30.71
CA LEU A 662 0.32 33.67 -31.86
C LEU A 662 -0.01 34.93 -32.67
N CYS A 663 0.86 35.26 -33.64
CA CYS A 663 0.53 36.23 -34.68
C CYS A 663 -0.52 35.72 -35.66
N ASN A 664 -1.24 36.65 -36.26
CA ASN A 664 -2.12 36.42 -37.40
C ASN A 664 -1.42 35.89 -38.67
N THR A 665 -0.09 35.76 -38.71
CA THR A 665 0.65 35.14 -39.83
C THR A 665 1.08 33.68 -39.57
N GLY A 666 0.80 33.13 -38.39
CA GLY A 666 1.24 31.78 -37.99
C GLY A 666 0.17 30.71 -38.11
N GLN A 667 0.48 29.53 -37.56
CA GLN A 667 -0.46 28.41 -37.38
C GLN A 667 -0.48 28.03 -35.90
N ALA A 668 -1.67 27.72 -35.38
CA ALA A 668 -1.83 27.25 -34.00
C ALA A 668 -1.78 25.71 -33.95
N GLN A 669 -1.10 25.14 -32.96
CA GLN A 669 -1.04 23.69 -32.76
C GLN A 669 -1.40 23.32 -31.32
N SER A 670 -2.19 22.25 -31.16
CA SER A 670 -2.49 21.65 -29.86
C SER A 670 -2.68 20.15 -30.02
N THR A 671 -2.20 19.35 -29.07
CA THR A 671 -2.35 17.89 -29.08
C THR A 671 -3.63 17.49 -28.39
N VAL A 672 -4.51 16.77 -29.09
CA VAL A 672 -5.73 16.17 -28.55
C VAL A 672 -5.46 14.74 -28.14
N SER A 673 -5.60 14.41 -26.86
CA SER A 673 -5.43 13.03 -26.35
C SER A 673 -6.76 12.39 -26.03
N VAL A 674 -6.94 11.12 -26.41
CA VAL A 674 -8.13 10.31 -26.13
C VAL A 674 -7.82 9.30 -25.03
N SER A 675 -8.39 9.49 -23.85
CA SER A 675 -8.22 8.57 -22.72
C SER A 675 -9.47 7.70 -22.55
N PRO A 676 -9.39 6.37 -22.70
CA PRO A 676 -10.51 5.47 -22.47
C PRO A 676 -10.89 5.41 -20.99
N VAL A 677 -12.18 5.20 -20.74
CA VAL A 677 -12.77 5.01 -19.42
C VAL A 677 -13.61 3.73 -19.46
N ASN A 678 -13.51 2.90 -18.42
CA ASN A 678 -14.26 1.64 -18.29
C ASN A 678 -14.11 0.69 -19.50
N GLY A 679 -12.88 0.50 -19.99
CA GLY A 679 -12.59 -0.47 -21.06
C GLY A 679 -13.03 -0.05 -22.47
N PHE A 680 -13.22 1.25 -22.72
CA PHE A 680 -13.57 1.77 -24.05
C PHE A 680 -12.49 1.46 -25.11
N THR A 681 -12.89 0.79 -26.20
CA THR A 681 -11.98 0.31 -27.26
C THR A 681 -12.24 0.90 -28.65
N GLN A 682 -13.31 1.67 -28.83
CA GLN A 682 -13.70 2.20 -30.14
C GLN A 682 -12.89 3.44 -30.51
N ASN A 683 -12.69 3.67 -31.82
CA ASN A 683 -12.01 4.88 -32.28
C ASN A 683 -12.91 6.13 -32.09
N VAL A 684 -12.29 7.27 -31.84
CA VAL A 684 -12.94 8.57 -31.64
C VAL A 684 -12.66 9.48 -32.83
N THR A 685 -13.71 9.93 -33.51
CA THR A 685 -13.61 10.92 -34.59
C THR A 685 -13.60 12.32 -34.01
N LEU A 686 -12.56 13.10 -34.33
CA LEU A 686 -12.39 14.48 -33.87
C LEU A 686 -12.92 15.50 -34.89
N SER A 687 -13.43 16.63 -34.39
CA SER A 687 -13.84 17.80 -35.19
C SER A 687 -13.58 19.09 -34.40
N ALA A 688 -13.39 20.21 -35.09
CA ALA A 688 -13.25 21.52 -34.47
C ALA A 688 -14.40 22.43 -34.89
N LEU A 689 -14.97 23.15 -33.92
CA LEU A 689 -16.07 24.09 -34.06
C LEU A 689 -15.63 25.46 -33.53
N ASN A 690 -16.37 26.52 -33.90
CA ASN A 690 -16.08 27.90 -33.46
C ASN A 690 -14.67 28.40 -33.84
N LEU A 691 -14.18 27.97 -35.01
CA LEU A 691 -12.93 28.47 -35.56
C LEU A 691 -13.05 29.96 -35.93
N PRO A 692 -11.93 30.71 -35.91
CA PRO A 692 -11.90 32.08 -36.45
C PRO A 692 -12.40 32.14 -37.90
N PRO A 693 -13.01 33.27 -38.34
CA PRO A 693 -13.47 33.42 -39.72
C PRO A 693 -12.35 33.15 -40.74
N GLY A 694 -12.59 32.22 -41.67
CA GLY A 694 -11.62 31.83 -42.71
C GLY A 694 -10.54 30.83 -42.27
N ALA A 695 -10.45 30.50 -40.98
CA ALA A 695 -9.51 29.53 -40.46
C ALA A 695 -9.95 28.08 -40.75
N VAL A 696 -8.97 27.18 -40.86
CA VAL A 696 -9.21 25.75 -41.11
C VAL A 696 -8.45 24.92 -40.08
N ALA A 697 -9.12 23.93 -39.48
CA ALA A 697 -8.50 22.96 -38.58
C ALA A 697 -8.26 21.62 -39.28
N SER A 698 -7.12 21.01 -39.01
CA SER A 698 -6.75 19.66 -39.47
C SER A 698 -6.19 18.86 -38.30
N PHE A 699 -6.31 17.53 -38.37
CA PHE A 699 -5.84 16.61 -37.33
C PHE A 699 -4.85 15.62 -37.96
N SER A 700 -3.68 15.41 -37.34
CA SER A 700 -2.65 14.50 -37.87
C SER A 700 -3.12 13.05 -37.97
N THR A 701 -4.07 12.65 -37.12
CA THR A 701 -4.71 11.33 -37.11
C THR A 701 -6.19 11.50 -36.74
N ASN A 702 -7.10 10.99 -37.56
CA ASN A 702 -8.54 11.06 -37.31
C ASN A 702 -9.26 9.99 -38.15
N PRO A 703 -9.92 8.97 -37.57
CA PRO A 703 -10.20 8.76 -36.14
C PRO A 703 -8.96 8.44 -35.28
N VAL A 704 -9.04 8.73 -33.98
CA VAL A 704 -7.99 8.46 -32.98
C VAL A 704 -8.35 7.22 -32.16
N ALA A 705 -7.42 6.28 -32.01
CA ALA A 705 -7.61 5.11 -31.17
C ALA A 705 -7.54 5.48 -29.67
N PRO A 706 -8.15 4.69 -28.77
CA PRO A 706 -7.99 4.87 -27.32
C PRO A 706 -6.51 4.85 -26.89
N ASN A 707 -6.14 5.70 -25.92
CA ASN A 707 -4.75 5.93 -25.46
C ASN A 707 -3.81 6.53 -26.52
N ALA A 708 -4.33 6.98 -27.67
CA ALA A 708 -3.58 7.71 -28.67
C ALA A 708 -3.92 9.20 -28.66
N SER A 709 -3.15 9.97 -29.42
CA SER A 709 -3.32 11.41 -29.57
C SER A 709 -3.27 11.84 -31.03
N SER A 710 -3.73 13.05 -31.30
CA SER A 710 -3.70 13.68 -32.61
C SER A 710 -3.33 15.15 -32.49
N VAL A 711 -2.40 15.62 -33.31
CA VAL A 711 -2.04 17.04 -33.34
C VAL A 711 -3.06 17.78 -34.18
N MET A 712 -3.82 18.67 -33.54
CA MET A 712 -4.68 19.63 -34.21
C MET A 712 -3.84 20.82 -34.69
N THR A 713 -3.93 21.16 -35.97
CA THR A 713 -3.31 22.36 -36.57
C THR A 713 -4.39 23.28 -37.13
N ILE A 714 -4.43 24.52 -36.66
CA ILE A 714 -5.33 25.58 -37.16
C ILE A 714 -4.51 26.56 -38.02
N SER A 715 -4.91 26.73 -39.27
CA SER A 715 -4.24 27.57 -40.28
C SER A 715 -5.17 28.66 -40.83
N ASN A 716 -4.65 29.51 -41.72
CA ASN A 716 -5.35 30.65 -42.34
C ASN A 716 -5.84 31.70 -41.33
N LEU A 717 -4.96 32.10 -40.41
CA LEU A 717 -5.28 33.05 -39.32
C LEU A 717 -5.05 34.53 -39.70
N THR A 718 -4.73 34.82 -40.96
CA THR A 718 -4.48 36.17 -41.45
C THR A 718 -5.71 37.06 -41.31
N GLY A 719 -5.57 38.17 -40.57
CA GLY A 719 -6.67 39.12 -40.32
C GLY A 719 -7.72 38.64 -39.32
N ALA A 720 -7.49 37.51 -38.64
CA ALA A 720 -8.38 36.95 -37.64
C ALA A 720 -8.04 37.42 -36.22
N ASP A 721 -7.62 38.67 -36.03
CA ASP A 721 -7.18 39.18 -34.73
C ASP A 721 -8.31 39.10 -33.68
N GLY A 722 -8.03 38.54 -32.51
CA GLY A 722 -9.03 38.33 -31.47
C GLY A 722 -8.78 37.11 -30.59
N THR A 723 -9.72 36.83 -29.68
CA THR A 723 -9.72 35.64 -28.81
C THR A 723 -10.90 34.74 -29.21
N TYR A 724 -10.62 33.45 -29.41
CA TYR A 724 -11.59 32.45 -29.87
C TYR A 724 -11.58 31.23 -28.96
N ASN A 725 -12.76 30.73 -28.59
CA ASN A 725 -12.92 29.47 -27.87
C ASN A 725 -13.25 28.37 -28.88
N VAL A 726 -12.22 27.72 -29.40
CA VAL A 726 -12.36 26.63 -30.38
C VAL A 726 -12.79 25.37 -29.64
N THR A 727 -13.96 24.82 -29.98
CA THR A 727 -14.45 23.59 -29.36
C THR A 727 -13.97 22.39 -30.17
N VAL A 728 -13.15 21.55 -29.55
CA VAL A 728 -12.74 20.25 -30.09
C VAL A 728 -13.72 19.19 -29.59
N ARG A 729 -14.42 18.56 -30.54
CA ARG A 729 -15.43 17.54 -30.29
C ARG A 729 -14.92 16.18 -30.74
N GLY A 730 -14.95 15.21 -29.84
CA GLY A 730 -14.76 13.80 -30.12
C GLY A 730 -16.09 13.05 -30.13
N THR A 731 -16.29 12.20 -31.14
CA THR A 731 -17.50 11.40 -31.32
C THR A 731 -17.15 9.93 -31.57
N SER A 732 -17.80 9.02 -30.85
CA SER A 732 -17.75 7.58 -31.12
C SER A 732 -19.13 6.96 -30.88
N GLY A 733 -19.80 6.53 -31.95
CA GLY A 733 -21.20 6.13 -31.89
C GLY A 733 -22.11 7.27 -31.40
N SER A 734 -22.83 7.04 -30.30
CA SER A 734 -23.68 8.04 -29.64
C SER A 734 -22.94 8.86 -28.56
N ILE A 735 -21.68 8.55 -28.24
CA ILE A 735 -20.91 9.22 -27.19
C ILE A 735 -20.22 10.45 -27.79
N ILE A 736 -20.50 11.62 -27.21
CA ILE A 736 -19.92 12.92 -27.60
C ILE A 736 -19.24 13.55 -26.39
N LYS A 737 -18.01 14.06 -26.58
CA LYS A 737 -17.26 14.83 -25.58
C LYS A 737 -16.65 16.05 -26.22
N ASP A 738 -16.70 17.18 -25.51
CA ASP A 738 -16.17 18.46 -25.96
C ASP A 738 -15.07 18.94 -25.00
N VAL A 739 -14.02 19.54 -25.54
CA VAL A 739 -12.97 20.26 -24.81
C VAL A 739 -12.64 21.54 -25.58
N ASN A 740 -12.35 22.64 -24.88
CA ASN A 740 -12.14 23.95 -25.50
C ASN A 740 -10.65 24.32 -25.54
N LEU A 741 -10.19 24.80 -26.70
CA LEU A 741 -8.91 25.48 -26.88
C LEU A 741 -9.15 26.99 -26.86
N VAL A 742 -8.40 27.72 -26.03
CA VAL A 742 -8.35 29.18 -26.10
C VAL A 742 -7.31 29.59 -27.14
N LEU A 743 -7.75 30.21 -28.24
CA LEU A 743 -6.89 30.67 -29.32
C LEU A 743 -6.86 32.20 -29.35
N ILE A 744 -5.70 32.79 -29.10
CA ILE A 744 -5.49 34.24 -29.16
C ILE A 744 -4.63 34.57 -30.37
N VAL A 745 -5.17 35.36 -31.30
CA VAL A 745 -4.51 35.81 -32.52
C VAL A 745 -4.26 37.31 -32.43
N GLN A 746 -3.01 37.74 -32.58
CA GLN A 746 -2.60 39.14 -32.48
C GLN A 746 -2.01 39.68 -33.78
N ALA A 747 -2.14 40.99 -34.00
CA ALA A 747 -1.46 41.70 -35.09
C ALA A 747 -0.05 42.19 -34.66
N PRO A 748 0.90 42.33 -35.60
CA PRO A 748 2.18 43.01 -35.35
C PRO A 748 1.99 44.47 -34.92
N LEU A 749 2.88 44.98 -34.07
CA LEU A 749 2.85 46.36 -33.60
C LEU A 749 3.51 47.34 -34.59
N ALA A 750 3.12 48.60 -34.54
CA ALA A 750 3.84 49.69 -35.23
C ALA A 750 5.13 50.10 -34.49
N ALA A 751 5.96 50.93 -35.11
CA ALA A 751 7.16 51.47 -34.47
C ALA A 751 6.81 52.64 -33.51
N PRO A 752 7.33 52.68 -32.27
CA PRO A 752 7.15 53.80 -31.35
C PRO A 752 7.76 55.12 -31.86
N THR A 753 7.27 56.26 -31.36
CA THR A 753 7.87 57.59 -31.60
C THR A 753 8.57 58.10 -30.35
N LEU A 754 9.83 58.53 -30.46
CA LEU A 754 10.67 58.97 -29.33
C LEU A 754 10.34 60.40 -28.88
N ILE A 755 10.40 60.67 -27.57
CA ILE A 755 10.06 61.96 -26.95
C ILE A 755 11.31 62.63 -26.32
N ALA A 756 11.93 61.98 -25.33
CA ALA A 756 13.09 62.53 -24.62
C ALA A 756 14.18 61.45 -24.41
N PRO A 757 15.49 61.80 -24.47
CA PRO A 757 16.04 63.08 -24.88
C PRO A 757 15.65 63.47 -26.32
N ALA A 758 15.35 64.75 -26.54
CA ALA A 758 15.01 65.24 -27.87
C ALA A 758 16.24 65.12 -28.78
N SER A 759 16.00 64.88 -30.08
CA SER A 759 17.09 64.66 -31.03
C SER A 759 18.06 65.83 -31.08
N GLY A 760 19.35 65.54 -30.89
CA GLY A 760 20.45 66.51 -30.90
C GLY A 760 20.69 67.25 -29.58
N THR A 761 20.00 66.90 -28.48
CA THR A 761 20.20 67.56 -27.18
C THR A 761 21.66 67.41 -26.70
N THR A 762 22.23 68.47 -26.13
CA THR A 762 23.59 68.48 -25.55
C THR A 762 23.51 68.74 -24.04
N GLY A 763 24.57 68.41 -23.29
CA GLY A 763 24.58 68.57 -21.83
C GLY A 763 23.62 67.61 -21.12
N VAL A 764 23.33 66.46 -21.73
CA VAL A 764 22.46 65.46 -21.14
C VAL A 764 23.18 64.80 -19.98
N TRP A 765 22.48 64.61 -18.86
CA TRP A 765 23.01 63.91 -17.71
C TRP A 765 23.43 62.49 -18.07
N TYR A 766 24.45 61.95 -17.40
CA TYR A 766 24.99 60.62 -17.71
C TYR A 766 24.03 59.46 -17.39
N LEU A 767 22.95 59.72 -16.63
CA LEU A 767 21.80 58.82 -16.45
C LEU A 767 20.53 59.46 -17.04
N PRO A 768 20.36 59.48 -18.38
CA PRO A 768 19.18 60.08 -19.00
C PRO A 768 17.92 59.24 -18.81
N ASP A 769 16.78 59.91 -18.64
CA ASP A 769 15.46 59.31 -18.78
C ASP A 769 15.06 59.27 -20.26
N LEU A 770 14.77 58.05 -20.75
CA LEU A 770 14.27 57.79 -22.08
C LEU A 770 12.73 57.75 -22.04
N SER A 771 12.05 58.40 -22.99
CA SER A 771 10.57 58.34 -23.09
C SER A 771 10.06 58.35 -24.52
N TRP A 772 8.93 57.70 -24.77
CA TRP A 772 8.31 57.55 -26.10
C TRP A 772 6.77 57.47 -26.02
N ASN A 773 6.10 57.48 -27.17
CA ASN A 773 4.65 57.27 -27.27
C ASN A 773 4.30 55.79 -27.09
N GLY A 774 3.34 55.50 -26.20
CA GLY A 774 2.83 54.14 -26.02
C GLY A 774 2.04 53.61 -27.23
N LEU A 775 2.17 52.32 -27.49
CA LEU A 775 1.47 51.54 -28.52
C LEU A 775 0.35 50.71 -27.88
N SER A 776 -0.85 50.77 -28.45
CA SER A 776 -1.95 49.88 -28.08
C SER A 776 -1.61 48.42 -28.42
N GLY A 777 -1.75 47.51 -27.46
CA GLY A 777 -1.43 46.09 -27.62
C GLY A 777 0.03 45.71 -27.36
N ALA A 778 0.90 46.66 -26.98
CA ALA A 778 2.23 46.35 -26.47
C ALA A 778 2.16 45.91 -25.00
N ALA A 779 2.76 44.75 -24.70
CA ALA A 779 2.94 44.25 -23.34
C ALA A 779 4.20 44.84 -22.66
N ALA A 780 5.20 45.21 -23.46
CA ALA A 780 6.44 45.83 -23.01
C ALA A 780 7.14 46.55 -24.19
N TYR A 781 8.31 47.13 -23.95
CA TYR A 781 9.19 47.71 -24.96
C TYR A 781 10.62 47.23 -24.77
N ASN A 782 11.37 47.07 -25.85
CA ASN A 782 12.83 47.00 -25.78
C ASN A 782 13.41 48.36 -26.16
N PHE A 783 14.46 48.81 -25.47
CA PHE A 783 15.23 49.99 -25.84
C PHE A 783 16.71 49.64 -26.02
N GLU A 784 17.38 50.43 -26.86
CA GLU A 784 18.82 50.36 -27.09
C GLU A 784 19.38 51.79 -27.12
N VAL A 785 20.53 52.00 -26.48
CA VAL A 785 21.36 53.21 -26.52
C VAL A 785 22.74 52.78 -26.97
N SER A 786 23.34 53.48 -27.92
CA SER A 786 24.54 53.07 -28.64
C SER A 786 25.48 54.23 -28.90
N LEU A 787 26.79 53.97 -28.87
CA LEU A 787 27.80 54.91 -29.37
C LEU A 787 27.89 54.92 -30.91
N SER A 788 27.15 54.05 -31.59
CA SER A 788 27.13 53.92 -33.05
C SER A 788 25.74 54.16 -33.60
N SER A 789 25.66 54.92 -34.71
CA SER A 789 24.42 55.15 -35.43
C SER A 789 23.85 53.87 -36.07
N SER A 790 24.67 52.83 -36.24
CA SER A 790 24.23 51.51 -36.74
C SER A 790 23.80 50.56 -35.61
N PHE A 791 23.86 50.99 -34.34
CA PHE A 791 23.57 50.16 -33.15
C PHE A 791 24.48 48.92 -33.02
N SER A 792 25.63 48.93 -33.66
CA SER A 792 26.65 47.88 -33.50
C SER A 792 27.28 47.88 -32.10
N PHE A 793 27.16 48.99 -31.36
CA PHE A 793 27.91 49.26 -30.13
C PHE A 793 26.99 49.76 -29.02
N LEU A 794 26.26 48.85 -28.39
CA LEU A 794 25.28 49.20 -27.36
C LEU A 794 26.00 49.64 -26.07
N ALA A 795 25.72 50.86 -25.63
CA ALA A 795 26.10 51.38 -24.33
C ALA A 795 25.09 51.00 -23.24
N ALA A 796 23.81 50.89 -23.62
CA ALA A 796 22.77 50.33 -22.76
C ALA A 796 21.71 49.65 -23.62
N SER A 797 21.06 48.63 -23.06
CA SER A 797 19.84 48.07 -23.61
C SER A 797 18.99 47.52 -22.47
N GLY A 798 17.69 47.38 -22.71
CA GLY A 798 16.80 46.88 -21.68
C GLY A 798 15.35 46.76 -22.10
N ASN A 799 14.54 46.35 -21.14
CA ASN A 799 13.10 46.17 -21.27
C ASN A 799 12.38 47.17 -20.38
N ALA A 800 11.35 47.82 -20.92
CA ALA A 800 10.50 48.74 -20.20
C ALA A 800 9.06 48.22 -20.20
N GLY A 801 8.44 48.14 -19.01
CA GLY A 801 7.01 47.79 -18.88
C GLY A 801 6.08 48.96 -19.22
N SER A 802 6.62 50.16 -19.42
CA SER A 802 5.88 51.38 -19.73
C SER A 802 6.55 52.14 -20.87
N ASN A 803 6.06 53.34 -21.18
CA ASN A 803 6.55 54.17 -22.26
C ASN A 803 7.74 55.08 -21.88
N ALA A 804 8.46 54.71 -20.82
CA ALA A 804 9.70 55.36 -20.38
C ALA A 804 10.67 54.35 -19.73
N ALA A 805 11.96 54.70 -19.72
CA ALA A 805 13.01 53.94 -19.07
C ALA A 805 14.12 54.85 -18.55
N SER A 806 14.58 54.62 -17.31
CA SER A 806 15.79 55.22 -16.76
C SER A 806 16.96 54.25 -16.93
N LEU A 807 18.15 54.76 -17.22
CA LEU A 807 19.35 53.94 -17.29
C LEU A 807 19.86 53.62 -15.88
N ASN A 808 20.36 52.40 -15.68
CA ASN A 808 20.94 51.96 -14.40
C ASN A 808 22.48 51.99 -14.41
N LEU A 809 23.08 52.20 -15.58
CA LEU A 809 24.51 52.35 -15.75
C LEU A 809 24.79 53.74 -16.33
N PRO A 810 25.73 54.48 -15.73
CA PRO A 810 26.10 55.81 -16.20
C PRO A 810 26.73 55.71 -17.59
N LEU A 811 26.27 56.56 -18.50
CA LEU A 811 26.93 56.78 -19.79
C LEU A 811 28.21 57.59 -19.58
N LEU A 812 29.20 57.41 -20.45
CA LEU A 812 30.40 58.22 -20.42
C LEU A 812 30.07 59.67 -20.79
N GLY A 813 30.69 60.60 -20.08
CA GLY A 813 30.64 62.02 -20.40
C GLY A 813 31.22 62.33 -21.78
N GLN A 814 30.93 63.52 -22.29
CA GLN A 814 31.49 64.06 -23.54
C GLN A 814 31.30 63.17 -24.78
N SER A 815 30.24 62.36 -24.79
CA SER A 815 30.00 61.34 -25.82
C SER A 815 28.64 61.53 -26.47
N THR A 816 28.56 61.31 -27.78
CA THR A 816 27.29 61.31 -28.53
C THR A 816 26.74 59.89 -28.60
N TYR A 817 25.49 59.72 -28.18
CA TYR A 817 24.75 58.46 -28.20
C TYR A 817 23.59 58.50 -29.18
N PHE A 818 23.25 57.35 -29.73
CA PHE A 818 22.09 57.05 -30.57
C PHE A 818 21.16 56.10 -29.83
N TRP A 819 19.85 56.30 -29.88
CA TRP A 819 18.92 55.43 -29.18
C TRP A 819 17.65 55.14 -29.97
N ARG A 820 17.04 53.96 -29.72
CA ARG A 820 15.82 53.48 -30.39
C ARG A 820 15.01 52.56 -29.49
N VAL A 821 13.72 52.41 -29.80
CA VAL A 821 12.76 51.63 -29.01
C VAL A 821 11.82 50.81 -29.92
N ARG A 822 11.41 49.61 -29.52
CA ARG A 822 10.34 48.83 -30.19
C ARG A 822 9.33 48.27 -29.19
N GLY A 823 8.08 48.12 -29.61
CA GLY A 823 7.05 47.44 -28.81
C GLY A 823 7.22 45.92 -28.81
N VAL A 824 6.78 45.27 -27.74
CA VAL A 824 6.79 43.81 -27.56
C VAL A 824 5.37 43.33 -27.34
N ASN A 825 4.93 42.37 -28.14
CA ASN A 825 3.76 41.52 -27.93
C ASN A 825 4.12 40.10 -28.36
N ASN A 826 3.15 39.20 -28.49
CA ASN A 826 3.43 37.82 -28.90
C ASN A 826 3.77 37.69 -30.39
N CYS A 827 3.86 38.83 -31.10
CA CYS A 827 4.40 38.87 -32.43
C CYS A 827 5.91 39.05 -32.48
N ALA A 828 6.55 38.16 -33.24
CA ALA A 828 7.97 38.25 -33.52
C ALA A 828 8.28 39.48 -34.39
N ASN A 829 9.40 40.14 -34.10
CA ASN A 829 10.02 41.17 -34.94
C ASN A 829 9.20 42.47 -35.16
N ASN A 830 8.56 42.98 -34.11
CA ASN A 830 8.03 44.34 -34.16
C ASN A 830 9.13 45.37 -34.54
N PRO A 831 8.82 46.37 -35.37
CA PRO A 831 9.81 47.30 -35.89
C PRO A 831 10.36 48.25 -34.82
N TRP A 832 11.65 48.59 -34.95
CA TRP A 832 12.30 49.65 -34.17
C TRP A 832 11.82 51.04 -34.60
N SER A 833 11.77 51.99 -33.65
CA SER A 833 11.61 53.41 -33.91
C SER A 833 12.73 53.93 -34.83
N ALA A 834 12.49 55.09 -35.46
CA ALA A 834 13.59 55.88 -35.99
C ALA A 834 14.58 56.19 -34.85
N ALA A 835 15.89 56.10 -35.14
CA ALA A 835 16.92 56.39 -34.16
C ALA A 835 16.97 57.90 -33.88
N SER A 836 17.16 58.27 -32.62
CA SER A 836 17.43 59.64 -32.17
C SER A 836 18.82 59.73 -31.54
N SER A 837 19.37 60.93 -31.35
CA SER A 837 20.70 61.13 -30.75
C SER A 837 20.73 62.22 -29.68
N PHE A 838 21.69 62.15 -28.76
CA PHE A 838 21.99 63.18 -27.78
C PHE A 838 23.47 63.13 -27.37
N SER A 839 23.99 64.17 -26.71
CA SER A 839 25.36 64.22 -26.19
C SER A 839 25.39 64.49 -24.70
N THR A 840 26.20 63.73 -23.97
CA THR A 840 26.40 63.86 -22.52
C THR A 840 27.23 65.09 -22.15
N ASP A 841 27.09 65.57 -20.90
CA ASP A 841 27.85 66.72 -20.38
C ASP A 841 29.36 66.41 -20.16
N ASN A 842 30.16 67.41 -19.75
CA ASN A 842 31.61 67.31 -19.57
C ASN A 842 32.07 66.66 -18.26
N CYS A 843 31.15 66.07 -17.50
CA CYS A 843 31.40 65.42 -16.22
C CYS A 843 31.49 63.89 -16.37
N MET A 844 32.26 63.27 -15.49
CA MET A 844 32.39 61.81 -15.36
C MET A 844 31.90 61.38 -13.99
N TYR A 845 31.17 60.28 -13.94
CA TYR A 845 30.70 59.68 -12.71
C TYR A 845 31.41 58.33 -12.47
N TYR A 846 31.89 58.14 -11.25
CA TYR A 846 32.54 56.94 -10.79
C TYR A 846 31.85 56.43 -9.54
N LYS A 847 31.18 55.28 -9.67
CA LYS A 847 30.57 54.59 -8.53
C LYS A 847 31.64 53.86 -7.73
N SER A 848 31.64 54.02 -6.41
CA SER A 848 32.53 53.26 -5.54
C SER A 848 32.23 51.76 -5.61
N GLY A 849 33.28 50.95 -5.77
CA GLY A 849 33.22 49.51 -5.57
C GLY A 849 33.55 49.08 -4.13
N ASP A 850 34.03 50.00 -3.30
CA ASP A 850 34.49 49.74 -1.92
C ASP A 850 33.35 49.97 -0.91
N ILE A 851 32.20 49.34 -1.19
CA ILE A 851 30.93 49.43 -0.46
C ILE A 851 30.24 48.05 -0.49
N PRO A 852 29.40 47.69 0.52
CA PRO A 852 29.04 48.51 1.67
C PRO A 852 30.16 48.58 2.71
N GLN A 853 30.26 49.70 3.41
CA GLN A 853 31.17 49.89 4.53
C GLN A 853 30.39 49.96 5.86
N THR A 854 30.82 49.20 6.86
CA THR A 854 30.15 49.17 8.17
C THR A 854 30.52 50.36 9.04
N ILE A 855 29.51 51.03 9.59
CA ILE A 855 29.64 52.06 10.62
C ILE A 855 29.30 51.40 11.95
N SER A 856 30.28 51.30 12.86
CA SER A 856 30.18 50.50 14.08
C SER A 856 29.51 51.24 15.23
N SER A 857 28.71 50.54 16.03
CA SER A 857 28.00 51.09 17.19
C SER A 857 28.75 51.06 18.53
N GLY A 858 29.94 50.45 18.60
CA GLY A 858 30.63 50.16 19.85
C GLY A 858 31.53 51.26 20.44
N ALA A 859 31.88 52.29 19.65
CA ALA A 859 32.69 53.46 20.01
C ALA A 859 32.56 54.51 18.86
N PRO A 860 32.97 55.79 19.03
CA PRO A 860 33.12 56.69 17.90
C PRO A 860 33.98 56.00 16.84
N SER A 861 33.39 55.76 15.68
CA SER A 861 33.98 54.90 14.65
C SER A 861 34.29 55.72 13.40
N THR A 862 35.34 55.35 12.70
CA THR A 862 35.69 55.97 11.42
C THR A 862 35.79 54.88 10.39
N VAL A 863 35.08 55.06 9.29
CA VAL A 863 35.14 54.17 8.16
C VAL A 863 35.53 54.95 6.91
N GLU A 864 36.37 54.35 6.07
CA GLU A 864 36.80 54.93 4.80
C GLU A 864 36.36 54.00 3.67
N SER A 865 35.78 54.57 2.63
CA SER A 865 35.53 53.93 1.34
C SER A 865 36.36 54.61 0.27
N GLN A 866 36.94 53.85 -0.66
CA GLN A 866 37.82 54.38 -1.69
C GLN A 866 37.18 54.29 -3.09
N GLN A 867 37.50 55.27 -3.93
CA GLN A 867 37.22 55.24 -5.36
C GLN A 867 38.46 55.71 -6.13
N PHE A 868 38.99 54.84 -6.99
CA PHE A 868 40.11 55.21 -7.86
C PHE A 868 39.59 55.95 -9.09
N ILE A 869 40.10 57.15 -9.33
CA ILE A 869 39.79 57.93 -10.53
C ILE A 869 40.90 57.77 -11.55
N PHE A 870 40.52 57.35 -12.75
CA PHE A 870 41.44 57.06 -13.85
C PHE A 870 41.76 58.30 -14.69
N ASP A 871 40.95 59.35 -14.59
CA ASP A 871 41.00 60.47 -15.52
C ASP A 871 42.08 61.48 -15.18
N ARG A 872 42.80 61.91 -16.21
CA ARG A 872 43.70 63.06 -16.15
C ARG A 872 42.96 64.32 -16.55
N GLY A 873 43.20 65.41 -15.83
CA GLY A 873 42.70 66.73 -16.20
C GLY A 873 42.84 67.73 -15.07
N ARG A 874 42.15 68.86 -15.20
CA ARG A 874 41.95 69.83 -14.12
C ARG A 874 40.47 69.87 -13.78
N LEU A 875 40.15 69.58 -12.51
CA LEU A 875 38.77 69.63 -12.04
C LEU A 875 38.24 71.06 -12.10
N THR A 876 37.06 71.24 -12.70
CA THR A 876 36.24 72.44 -12.52
C THR A 876 35.38 72.31 -11.26
N THR A 877 34.87 71.10 -10.99
CA THR A 877 34.19 70.74 -9.74
C THR A 877 34.37 69.26 -9.45
N ALA A 878 34.30 68.90 -8.17
CA ALA A 878 34.14 67.54 -7.67
C ALA A 878 32.83 67.49 -6.89
N GLU A 879 32.03 66.45 -7.02
CA GLU A 879 30.73 66.34 -6.36
C GLU A 879 30.48 64.91 -5.90
N ILE A 880 29.50 64.73 -5.01
CA ILE A 880 29.12 63.42 -4.50
C ILE A 880 27.67 63.14 -4.89
N TYR A 881 27.46 62.02 -5.58
CA TYR A 881 26.15 61.53 -5.98
C TYR A 881 25.91 60.13 -5.42
N ASP A 882 24.65 59.71 -5.36
CA ASP A 882 24.19 58.44 -4.80
C ASP A 882 24.75 58.17 -3.40
N LEU A 883 24.91 59.21 -2.56
CA LEU A 883 25.35 59.03 -1.18
C LEU A 883 24.19 58.43 -0.40
N GLU A 884 24.28 57.14 -0.16
CA GLU A 884 23.24 56.34 0.46
C GLU A 884 23.82 55.52 1.61
N GLY A 885 23.06 55.42 2.68
CA GLY A 885 23.41 54.59 3.81
C GLY A 885 22.34 54.52 4.88
N GLN A 886 22.51 53.53 5.74
CA GLN A 886 21.69 53.36 6.92
C GLN A 886 22.47 53.78 8.15
N HIS A 887 21.83 54.52 9.04
CA HIS A 887 22.36 54.88 10.35
C HIS A 887 21.21 55.30 11.25
N THR A 888 21.15 54.81 12.48
CA THR A 888 20.05 55.08 13.44
C THR A 888 20.06 56.49 14.04
N ASN A 889 21.03 57.32 13.65
CA ASN A 889 21.03 58.75 13.92
C ASN A 889 22.10 59.43 13.04
N VAL A 890 21.68 60.12 11.98
CA VAL A 890 22.61 60.79 11.04
C VAL A 890 23.24 62.05 11.64
N ASP A 891 22.68 62.60 12.73
CA ASP A 891 23.29 63.75 13.44
C ASP A 891 24.67 63.41 14.01
N ASN A 892 24.93 62.13 14.27
CA ASN A 892 26.21 61.68 14.79
C ASN A 892 27.30 61.60 13.71
N LEU A 893 26.94 61.78 12.43
CA LEU A 893 27.85 61.52 11.31
C LEU A 893 28.51 62.79 10.76
N LYS A 894 29.78 62.66 10.44
CA LYS A 894 30.56 63.63 9.66
C LYS A 894 31.13 62.95 8.42
N PHE A 895 30.97 63.59 7.27
CA PHE A 895 31.44 63.07 5.98
C PHE A 895 32.55 63.94 5.41
N PHE A 896 33.65 63.29 5.06
CA PHE A 896 34.81 63.96 4.48
C PHE A 896 35.16 63.34 3.14
N LEU A 897 35.55 64.18 2.19
CA LEU A 897 36.17 63.77 0.94
C LEU A 897 37.65 64.09 1.02
N ARG A 898 38.51 63.12 0.72
CA ARG A 898 39.97 63.30 0.68
C ARG A 898 40.50 63.01 -0.72
N ASP A 899 41.31 63.93 -1.24
CA ASP A 899 41.99 63.77 -2.53
C ASP A 899 43.21 62.84 -2.42
N PRO A 900 43.80 62.41 -3.56
CA PRO A 900 44.98 61.53 -3.56
C PRO A 900 46.25 62.14 -2.95
N LEU A 901 46.32 63.47 -2.78
CA LEU A 901 47.47 64.17 -2.20
C LEU A 901 47.34 64.37 -0.68
N GLY A 902 46.19 64.05 -0.11
CA GLY A 902 45.90 64.12 1.32
C GLY A 902 45.10 65.35 1.77
N THR A 903 44.67 66.21 0.84
CA THR A 903 43.75 67.32 1.10
C THR A 903 42.39 66.77 1.49
N GLU A 904 41.85 67.16 2.65
CA GLU A 904 40.59 66.64 3.18
C GLU A 904 39.56 67.77 3.38
N LEU A 905 38.32 67.54 2.94
CA LEU A 905 37.18 68.45 3.05
C LEU A 905 36.07 67.80 3.87
N LEU A 906 35.65 68.43 4.98
CA LEU A 906 34.39 68.10 5.67
C LEU A 906 33.22 68.70 4.87
N PHE A 907 32.54 67.90 4.06
CA PHE A 907 31.48 68.40 3.17
C PHE A 907 30.07 68.23 3.75
N TRP A 908 29.89 67.39 4.77
CA TRP A 908 28.61 67.21 5.46
C TRP A 908 28.85 66.97 6.95
N ASP A 909 28.45 67.93 7.78
CA ASP A 909 28.70 67.94 9.23
C ASP A 909 27.39 67.90 10.00
N GLN A 910 27.09 66.79 10.68
CA GLN A 910 25.96 66.60 11.60
C GLN A 910 24.65 67.24 11.07
N PRO A 911 24.13 66.77 9.94
CA PRO A 911 23.21 67.56 9.13
C PRO A 911 21.75 67.51 9.56
N CYS A 912 21.35 66.50 10.35
CA CYS A 912 19.95 66.27 10.70
C CYS A 912 19.82 65.78 12.14
N ASN A 913 19.16 66.60 12.97
CA ASN A 913 18.97 66.39 14.40
C ASN A 913 18.09 65.17 14.71
N GLY A 914 18.70 64.00 14.94
CA GLY A 914 18.04 62.80 15.45
C GLY A 914 17.27 61.97 14.42
N GLU A 915 17.57 62.11 13.13
CA GLU A 915 16.89 61.41 12.04
C GLU A 915 17.68 60.20 11.52
N ASP A 916 16.96 59.21 10.99
CA ASP A 916 17.54 57.96 10.48
C ASP A 916 17.87 58.01 8.99
N ASN A 917 18.98 57.36 8.62
CA ASN A 917 19.41 57.04 7.25
C ASN A 917 19.65 58.26 6.34
N PHE A 918 20.33 58.03 5.22
CA PHE A 918 20.59 59.06 4.23
C PHE A 918 20.53 58.50 2.81
N ASN A 919 20.00 59.29 1.90
CA ASN A 919 20.01 59.11 0.45
C ASN A 919 19.90 60.50 -0.17
N ILE A 920 21.04 61.05 -0.62
CA ILE A 920 21.14 62.45 -1.02
C ILE A 920 22.30 62.65 -2.02
N ASN A 921 22.23 63.73 -2.81
CA ASN A 921 23.32 64.17 -3.69
C ASN A 921 23.85 65.53 -3.19
N LEU A 922 25.16 65.74 -3.24
CA LEU A 922 25.84 66.94 -2.74
C LEU A 922 26.60 67.60 -3.91
N SER A 923 26.18 68.80 -4.29
CA SER A 923 26.70 69.55 -5.45
C SER A 923 26.80 71.04 -5.13
N ASP A 924 27.89 71.68 -5.54
CA ASP A 924 28.07 73.13 -5.40
C ASP A 924 27.05 73.91 -6.25
N ALA A 925 26.53 73.29 -7.31
CA ALA A 925 25.53 73.84 -8.23
C ALA A 925 24.07 73.62 -7.78
N ALA A 926 23.83 72.85 -6.70
CA ALA A 926 22.49 72.59 -6.20
C ALA A 926 21.75 73.89 -5.81
N SER A 927 20.43 73.93 -6.01
CA SER A 927 19.63 75.16 -5.78
C SER A 927 19.38 75.46 -4.29
N SER A 928 19.39 74.43 -3.43
CA SER A 928 19.08 74.53 -2.01
C SER A 928 20.28 74.16 -1.13
N SER A 929 20.53 74.94 -0.08
CA SER A 929 21.42 74.59 1.04
C SER A 929 20.66 74.06 2.26
N ALA A 930 19.33 73.97 2.19
CA ALA A 930 18.50 73.43 3.25
C ALA A 930 18.27 71.93 2.99
N PHE A 931 18.94 71.07 3.76
CA PHE A 931 18.79 69.63 3.67
C PHE A 931 17.38 69.19 4.13
N PRO A 932 16.81 68.14 3.53
CA PRO A 932 15.63 67.49 4.07
C PRO A 932 16.06 66.66 5.29
N CYS A 933 15.29 66.68 6.36
CA CYS A 933 15.52 65.81 7.52
C CYS A 933 14.22 65.01 7.75
N PRO A 934 14.22 63.66 7.58
CA PRO A 934 15.36 62.80 7.25
C PRO A 934 15.91 63.02 5.81
N PRO A 935 17.23 62.89 5.60
CA PRO A 935 17.89 63.21 4.32
C PRO A 935 17.80 62.07 3.30
N THR A 936 16.59 61.59 2.98
CA THR A 936 16.39 60.33 2.25
C THR A 936 15.66 60.44 0.91
N ASN A 937 15.55 61.65 0.34
CA ASN A 937 14.75 61.86 -0.88
C ASN A 937 15.54 61.77 -2.20
N GLY A 938 16.85 61.51 -2.15
CA GLY A 938 17.71 61.34 -3.33
C GLY A 938 17.95 62.62 -4.14
N MET A 939 17.57 63.79 -3.62
CA MET A 939 17.70 65.07 -4.33
C MET A 939 19.08 65.73 -4.08
N SER A 940 19.45 66.73 -4.89
CA SER A 940 20.72 67.44 -4.79
C SER A 940 20.66 68.68 -3.89
N TYR A 941 21.65 68.85 -3.01
CA TYR A 941 21.77 69.96 -2.06
C TYR A 941 23.22 70.48 -1.99
N LYS A 942 23.40 71.71 -1.52
CA LYS A 942 24.73 72.31 -1.34
C LYS A 942 25.44 71.72 -0.12
N PRO A 943 26.74 71.38 -0.20
CA PRO A 943 27.50 70.87 0.94
C PRO A 943 27.75 71.93 2.03
N THR A 944 28.06 71.47 3.25
CA THR A 944 28.44 72.33 4.39
C THR A 944 29.67 73.18 4.06
N ASN A 945 30.67 72.60 3.39
CA ASN A 945 31.80 73.31 2.81
C ASN A 945 31.89 72.96 1.31
N PRO A 946 32.13 73.94 0.43
CA PRO A 946 32.04 73.76 -1.01
C PRO A 946 33.18 72.89 -1.56
N PHE A 947 32.86 72.04 -2.53
CA PHE A 947 33.83 71.16 -3.18
C PHE A 947 34.80 71.89 -4.10
N SER A 948 34.55 73.16 -4.44
CA SER A 948 35.50 74.07 -5.09
C SER A 948 36.90 74.09 -4.45
N LEU A 949 37.06 73.61 -3.21
CA LEU A 949 38.39 73.33 -2.62
C LEU A 949 39.28 72.47 -3.54
N PHE A 950 38.69 71.54 -4.29
CA PHE A 950 39.39 70.64 -5.20
C PHE A 950 39.52 71.18 -6.63
N GLN A 951 39.19 72.44 -6.87
CA GLN A 951 39.34 73.06 -8.19
C GLN A 951 40.82 73.02 -8.63
N ASP A 952 41.04 72.78 -9.92
CA ASP A 952 42.36 72.66 -10.57
C ASP A 952 43.24 71.51 -10.04
N VAL A 953 42.73 70.66 -9.16
CA VAL A 953 43.39 69.41 -8.76
C VAL A 953 43.36 68.42 -9.93
N ASN A 954 44.44 67.64 -10.08
CA ASN A 954 44.45 66.50 -10.98
C ASN A 954 43.85 65.30 -10.23
N PRO A 955 42.70 64.76 -10.66
CA PRO A 955 41.96 63.80 -9.84
C PRO A 955 42.53 62.38 -9.86
N ILE A 956 43.53 62.08 -10.70
CA ILE A 956 44.09 60.72 -10.79
C ILE A 956 44.49 60.20 -9.40
N GLY A 957 43.94 59.05 -9.03
CA GLY A 957 44.30 58.34 -7.80
C GLY A 957 43.11 57.96 -6.93
N ASN A 958 43.41 57.45 -5.74
CA ASN A 958 42.39 57.06 -4.77
C ASN A 958 41.82 58.28 -4.06
N TRP A 959 40.56 58.58 -4.35
CA TRP A 959 39.74 59.45 -3.53
C TRP A 959 39.13 58.65 -2.40
N LYS A 960 39.05 59.24 -1.20
CA LYS A 960 38.47 58.58 -0.04
C LYS A 960 37.28 59.33 0.48
N LEU A 961 36.15 58.64 0.60
CA LEU A 961 35.02 59.08 1.41
C LEU A 961 35.22 58.53 2.83
N LYS A 962 35.42 59.43 3.80
CA LYS A 962 35.55 59.09 5.22
C LYS A 962 34.25 59.46 5.93
N VAL A 963 33.64 58.50 6.60
CA VAL A 963 32.47 58.69 7.46
C VAL A 963 32.93 58.50 8.91
N GLN A 964 32.71 59.52 9.73
CA GLN A 964 33.04 59.49 11.15
C GLN A 964 31.74 59.55 11.96
N ASP A 965 31.49 58.52 12.75
CA ASP A 965 30.49 58.54 13.82
C ASP A 965 31.14 59.09 15.09
N VAL A 966 30.63 60.20 15.61
CA VAL A 966 31.16 60.86 16.80
C VAL A 966 30.47 60.46 18.10
N ALA A 967 29.43 59.63 18.03
CA ALA A 967 28.68 59.16 19.19
C ALA A 967 28.81 57.63 19.37
N THR A 968 28.20 57.10 20.41
CA THR A 968 28.18 55.66 20.70
C THR A 968 26.74 55.18 20.81
N GLY A 969 26.47 53.94 20.39
CA GLY A 969 25.15 53.31 20.53
C GLY A 969 24.32 53.26 19.24
N ASP A 970 24.71 54.03 18.21
CA ASP A 970 24.10 54.05 16.88
C ASP A 970 25.03 53.40 15.87
N GLY A 971 24.52 52.77 14.81
CA GLY A 971 25.35 52.14 13.81
C GLY A 971 24.61 51.90 12.50
N GLY A 972 25.35 51.43 11.49
CA GLY A 972 24.76 51.11 10.20
C GLY A 972 25.78 50.89 9.10
N PHE A 973 25.46 51.34 7.88
CA PHE A 973 26.26 51.07 6.69
C PHE A 973 26.25 52.25 5.73
N LEU A 974 27.41 52.57 5.16
CA LEU A 974 27.48 53.29 3.89
C LEU A 974 27.18 52.27 2.78
N THR A 975 26.02 52.37 2.16
CA THR A 975 25.55 51.41 1.15
C THR A 975 25.95 51.82 -0.24
N ASN A 976 26.03 53.11 -0.52
CA ASN A 976 26.43 53.62 -1.83
C ASN A 976 27.07 55.01 -1.76
N TRP A 977 27.96 55.30 -2.71
CA TRP A 977 28.36 56.65 -3.08
C TRP A 977 29.07 56.63 -4.44
N GLY A 978 28.94 57.74 -5.15
CA GLY A 978 29.59 58.01 -6.41
C GLY A 978 30.28 59.36 -6.38
N TRP A 979 31.44 59.41 -7.02
CA TRP A 979 32.22 60.62 -7.22
C TRP A 979 31.92 61.16 -8.62
N VAL A 980 31.60 62.45 -8.72
CA VAL A 980 31.43 63.14 -10.01
C VAL A 980 32.54 64.18 -10.15
N GLY A 981 33.24 64.16 -11.29
CA GLY A 981 34.23 65.18 -11.62
C GLY A 981 33.92 65.80 -12.96
N CYS A 982 33.94 67.13 -13.04
CA CYS A 982 33.84 67.86 -14.31
C CYS A 982 35.21 68.46 -14.65
N TYR A 983 35.57 68.51 -15.93
CA TYR A 983 36.97 68.69 -16.34
C TYR A 983 37.21 69.81 -17.35
N ASN A 984 38.38 70.43 -17.22
CA ASN A 984 39.09 71.11 -18.30
C ASN A 984 40.32 70.28 -18.71
N GLY A 985 40.55 70.12 -20.02
CA GLY A 985 41.71 69.38 -20.55
C GLY A 985 41.70 67.88 -20.23
N PHE A 986 40.52 67.27 -20.35
CA PHE A 986 40.21 65.88 -20.00
C PHE A 986 40.97 64.83 -20.83
N CYS A 987 41.41 63.75 -20.19
CA CYS A 987 41.88 62.54 -20.82
C CYS A 987 41.47 61.32 -19.98
N HIS A 988 40.66 60.44 -20.59
CA HIS A 988 40.20 59.20 -19.97
C HIS A 988 41.25 58.11 -20.13
N LEU A 989 41.91 57.71 -19.04
CA LEU A 989 42.98 56.70 -19.06
C LEU A 989 42.45 55.29 -18.72
N GLN A 990 41.16 55.04 -18.92
CA GLN A 990 40.59 53.71 -18.80
C GLN A 990 40.05 53.25 -20.16
N VAL A 991 40.26 51.98 -20.47
CA VAL A 991 39.71 51.32 -21.65
C VAL A 991 38.55 50.45 -21.18
N GLU A 992 37.36 50.74 -21.68
CA GLU A 992 36.12 50.15 -21.16
C GLU A 992 35.30 49.44 -22.22
N HIS A 993 35.64 49.65 -23.50
CA HIS A 993 35.01 48.98 -24.62
C HIS A 993 36.02 48.63 -25.72
N PRO A 994 35.78 47.56 -26.51
CA PRO A 994 36.74 47.07 -27.50
C PRO A 994 36.82 47.91 -28.79
N TYR A 995 36.04 48.99 -28.88
CA TYR A 995 35.94 49.80 -30.10
C TYR A 995 37.21 50.60 -30.38
N SER A 996 37.48 50.89 -31.66
CA SER A 996 38.70 51.57 -32.10
C SER A 996 38.69 53.09 -31.90
N SER A 997 37.55 53.70 -31.59
CA SER A 997 37.41 55.15 -31.40
C SER A 997 36.32 55.47 -30.38
N GLY A 998 36.24 56.74 -29.97
CA GLY A 998 35.38 57.20 -28.86
C GLY A 998 36.09 57.18 -27.51
N ILE A 999 35.57 57.93 -26.55
CA ILE A 999 36.04 57.93 -25.16
C ILE A 999 35.84 56.53 -24.59
N GLY A 1000 36.85 55.98 -23.92
CA GLY A 1000 36.84 54.57 -23.45
C GLY A 1000 37.48 53.58 -24.43
N SER A 1001 37.93 54.03 -25.62
CA SER A 1001 38.74 53.22 -26.55
C SER A 1001 40.23 53.29 -26.25
N LEU A 1002 40.96 52.23 -26.62
CA LEU A 1002 42.42 52.16 -26.48
C LEU A 1002 43.15 53.24 -27.28
N LEU A 1003 42.74 53.50 -28.53
CA LEU A 1003 43.38 54.55 -29.33
C LEU A 1003 43.15 55.94 -28.72
N ASN A 1004 41.95 56.20 -28.19
CA ASN A 1004 41.66 57.48 -27.54
C ASN A 1004 42.51 57.66 -26.26
N ALA A 1005 42.55 56.65 -25.39
CA ALA A 1005 43.33 56.69 -24.15
C ALA A 1005 44.82 56.91 -24.43
N VAL A 1006 45.42 56.19 -25.39
CA VAL A 1006 46.83 56.38 -25.77
C VAL A 1006 47.07 57.74 -26.40
N SER A 1007 46.13 58.24 -27.22
CA SER A 1007 46.31 59.52 -27.92
C SER A 1007 46.37 60.72 -26.96
N CYS A 1008 45.67 60.65 -25.84
CA CYS A 1008 45.60 61.75 -24.87
C CYS A 1008 46.56 61.58 -23.68
N ALA A 1009 47.16 60.40 -23.50
CA ALA A 1009 48.09 60.11 -22.42
C ALA A 1009 49.39 60.94 -22.50
N GLN A 1010 50.01 61.18 -21.35
CA GLN A 1010 51.29 61.88 -21.16
C GLN A 1010 52.33 60.94 -20.53
N ALA A 1011 53.61 61.34 -20.59
CA ALA A 1011 54.69 60.56 -19.97
C ALA A 1011 54.46 60.39 -18.45
N GLY A 1012 54.47 59.14 -17.98
CA GLY A 1012 54.18 58.75 -16.59
C GLY A 1012 52.77 58.18 -16.38
N ASP A 1013 51.86 58.35 -17.35
CA ASP A 1013 50.48 57.86 -17.22
C ASP A 1013 50.42 56.33 -17.25
N THR A 1014 49.44 55.79 -16.52
CA THR A 1014 49.03 54.38 -16.59
C THR A 1014 47.62 54.31 -17.17
N ILE A 1015 47.48 53.59 -18.28
CA ILE A 1015 46.20 53.27 -18.91
C ILE A 1015 45.71 51.93 -18.38
N TYR A 1016 44.51 51.91 -17.82
CA TYR A 1016 43.91 50.73 -17.19
C TYR A 1016 42.88 50.09 -18.12
N PHE A 1017 42.79 48.77 -18.12
CA PHE A 1017 41.74 48.05 -18.83
C PHE A 1017 40.66 47.58 -17.85
N ASN A 1018 39.40 47.92 -18.14
CA ASN A 1018 38.25 47.49 -17.34
C ASN A 1018 38.02 45.99 -17.51
N SER A 1019 37.68 45.29 -16.41
CA SER A 1019 37.37 43.86 -16.41
C SER A 1019 36.17 43.49 -17.27
N SER A 1020 35.31 44.44 -17.64
CA SER A 1020 34.23 44.23 -18.63
C SER A 1020 34.75 43.75 -19.99
N LEU A 1021 36.03 44.01 -20.29
CA LEU A 1021 36.72 43.58 -21.51
C LEU A 1021 37.23 42.15 -21.48
N LYS A 1022 36.94 41.41 -20.41
CA LYS A 1022 37.43 40.05 -20.22
C LYS A 1022 37.12 39.15 -21.42
N ASN A 1023 38.14 38.46 -21.92
CA ASN A 1023 38.13 37.60 -23.11
C ASN A 1023 37.77 38.31 -24.43
N LEU A 1024 37.72 39.65 -24.46
CA LEU A 1024 37.47 40.40 -25.68
C LEU A 1024 38.78 40.69 -26.42
N THR A 1025 38.63 40.90 -27.73
CA THR A 1025 39.69 41.40 -28.59
C THR A 1025 39.37 42.84 -28.99
N LEU A 1026 40.27 43.77 -28.68
CA LEU A 1026 40.24 45.15 -29.12
C LEU A 1026 40.80 45.25 -30.55
N GLU A 1027 39.89 45.29 -31.51
CA GLU A 1027 40.20 45.38 -32.94
C GLU A 1027 40.45 46.83 -33.35
N LEU A 1028 41.71 47.17 -33.63
CA LEU A 1028 42.12 48.52 -34.04
C LEU A 1028 41.79 48.87 -35.50
N GLY A 1029 41.07 48.00 -36.20
CA GLY A 1029 40.78 48.18 -37.63
C GLY A 1029 42.05 48.09 -38.47
N THR A 1030 42.34 49.11 -39.28
CA THR A 1030 43.58 49.21 -40.07
C THR A 1030 44.67 50.05 -39.37
N SER A 1031 44.41 50.52 -38.15
CA SER A 1031 45.32 51.37 -37.39
C SER A 1031 46.34 50.54 -36.59
N THR A 1032 47.54 51.09 -36.43
CA THR A 1032 48.57 50.57 -35.52
C THR A 1032 48.51 51.34 -34.19
N LEU A 1033 48.70 50.65 -33.07
CA LEU A 1033 48.86 51.30 -31.77
C LEU A 1033 50.26 51.92 -31.67
N VAL A 1034 50.38 53.18 -32.06
CA VAL A 1034 51.63 53.94 -31.94
C VAL A 1034 51.73 54.56 -30.56
N ILE A 1035 52.73 54.15 -29.78
CA ILE A 1035 53.01 54.67 -28.44
C ILE A 1035 54.25 55.56 -28.51
N ASN A 1036 54.01 56.87 -28.49
CA ASN A 1036 55.03 57.91 -28.59
C ASN A 1036 55.34 58.63 -27.27
N GLN A 1037 54.79 58.14 -26.16
CA GLN A 1037 54.95 58.66 -24.81
C GLN A 1037 55.49 57.54 -23.90
N SER A 1038 56.15 57.88 -22.79
CA SER A 1038 56.58 56.88 -21.80
C SER A 1038 55.43 56.54 -20.85
N ILE A 1039 54.69 55.45 -21.11
CA ILE A 1039 53.44 55.10 -20.42
C ILE A 1039 53.37 53.62 -20.01
N VAL A 1040 52.43 53.29 -19.14
CA VAL A 1040 52.11 51.92 -18.74
C VAL A 1040 50.72 51.55 -19.27
N LEU A 1041 50.58 50.41 -19.94
CA LEU A 1041 49.29 49.80 -20.27
C LEU A 1041 49.10 48.60 -19.36
N LYS A 1042 48.06 48.62 -18.52
CA LYS A 1042 47.89 47.66 -17.42
C LYS A 1042 46.50 47.01 -17.46
N ALA A 1043 46.49 45.71 -17.72
CA ALA A 1043 45.34 44.84 -17.55
C ALA A 1043 45.60 43.82 -16.43
N ASN A 1044 44.53 43.24 -15.89
CA ASN A 1044 44.65 42.05 -15.07
C ASN A 1044 44.93 40.85 -16.00
N PRO A 1045 46.03 40.09 -15.82
CA PRO A 1045 46.34 38.93 -16.67
C PRO A 1045 45.20 37.89 -16.74
N ALA A 1046 44.38 37.79 -15.68
CA ALA A 1046 43.23 36.88 -15.63
C ALA A 1046 42.05 37.29 -16.55
N ASP A 1047 42.05 38.53 -17.05
CA ASP A 1047 41.01 39.01 -17.94
C ASP A 1047 41.27 38.64 -19.41
N ASN A 1048 42.47 38.17 -19.76
CA ASN A 1048 42.77 37.60 -21.08
C ASN A 1048 42.38 38.54 -22.26
N ILE A 1049 42.68 39.83 -22.10
CA ILE A 1049 42.31 40.88 -23.05
C ILE A 1049 43.31 40.90 -24.20
N SER A 1050 42.81 40.85 -25.44
CA SER A 1050 43.66 40.79 -26.64
C SER A 1050 43.60 42.08 -27.45
N ILE A 1051 44.72 42.52 -28.03
CA ILE A 1051 44.78 43.67 -28.96
C ILE A 1051 45.20 43.15 -30.33
N SER A 1052 44.50 43.59 -31.37
CA SER A 1052 44.74 43.16 -32.75
C SER A 1052 44.54 44.30 -33.74
N THR A 1053 45.12 44.14 -34.93
CA THR A 1053 44.89 45.02 -36.07
C THR A 1053 44.89 44.21 -37.37
N ASN A 1054 44.15 44.72 -38.36
CA ASN A 1054 44.15 44.24 -39.74
C ASN A 1054 45.12 45.06 -40.62
N ALA A 1055 46.01 45.86 -40.03
CA ALA A 1055 47.07 46.52 -40.77
C ALA A 1055 47.91 45.50 -41.55
N SER A 1056 48.04 45.71 -42.86
CA SER A 1056 48.78 44.82 -43.76
C SER A 1056 50.27 45.16 -43.89
N SER A 1057 50.68 46.34 -43.42
CA SER A 1057 52.03 46.88 -43.61
C SER A 1057 52.70 47.39 -42.33
N SER A 1058 52.05 47.31 -41.17
CA SER A 1058 52.53 47.85 -39.89
C SER A 1058 52.20 46.91 -38.74
N PRO A 1059 53.00 46.89 -37.65
CA PRO A 1059 52.77 46.01 -36.51
C PRO A 1059 51.48 46.37 -35.77
N THR A 1060 51.06 45.53 -34.82
CA THR A 1060 49.94 45.83 -33.93
C THR A 1060 50.29 46.95 -32.95
N VAL A 1061 51.50 46.90 -32.37
CA VAL A 1061 52.03 47.92 -31.47
C VAL A 1061 53.37 48.44 -31.99
N GLU A 1062 53.55 49.76 -31.98
CA GLU A 1062 54.80 50.43 -32.36
C GLU A 1062 55.25 51.40 -31.25
N VAL A 1063 56.44 51.19 -30.70
CA VAL A 1063 57.04 52.04 -29.65
C VAL A 1063 58.13 52.91 -30.26
N THR A 1064 58.02 54.23 -30.10
CA THR A 1064 58.97 55.18 -30.70
C THR A 1064 60.29 55.30 -29.92
N PRO A 1065 61.38 55.79 -30.57
CA PRO A 1065 62.66 55.96 -29.89
C PRO A 1065 62.63 56.87 -28.66
N GLY A 1066 63.37 56.50 -27.62
CA GLY A 1066 63.53 57.28 -26.40
C GLY A 1066 62.41 57.16 -25.37
N GLN A 1067 61.35 56.41 -25.66
CA GLN A 1067 60.23 56.20 -24.73
C GLN A 1067 60.42 54.93 -23.89
N THR A 1068 59.93 54.97 -22.65
CA THR A 1068 59.85 53.79 -21.78
C THR A 1068 58.39 53.35 -21.66
N VAL A 1069 58.06 52.19 -22.23
CA VAL A 1069 56.70 51.64 -22.29
C VAL A 1069 56.63 50.34 -21.52
N THR A 1070 55.64 50.18 -20.66
CA THR A 1070 55.39 48.94 -19.93
C THR A 1070 54.04 48.36 -20.31
N LEU A 1071 53.99 47.10 -20.75
CA LEU A 1071 52.74 46.39 -21.04
C LEU A 1071 52.57 45.28 -19.99
N ILE A 1072 51.41 45.23 -19.34
CA ILE A 1072 51.11 44.28 -18.26
C ILE A 1072 49.79 43.55 -18.54
N GLY A 1073 49.81 42.21 -18.56
CA GLY A 1073 48.60 41.37 -18.54
C GLY A 1073 47.73 41.39 -19.81
N LEU A 1074 48.30 41.74 -20.95
CA LEU A 1074 47.63 41.83 -22.26
C LEU A 1074 48.12 40.75 -23.22
N ASN A 1075 47.28 40.38 -24.19
CA ASN A 1075 47.68 39.56 -25.33
C ASN A 1075 47.81 40.45 -26.57
N ILE A 1076 48.93 40.39 -27.30
CA ILE A 1076 49.11 41.14 -28.54
C ILE A 1076 49.11 40.17 -29.72
N LYS A 1077 48.06 40.25 -30.55
CA LYS A 1077 47.95 39.45 -31.76
C LYS A 1077 48.70 40.12 -32.89
N ALA A 1078 49.54 39.37 -33.58
CA ALA A 1078 50.30 39.87 -34.72
C ALA A 1078 49.39 40.33 -35.86
N SER A 1079 49.77 41.45 -36.46
CA SER A 1079 49.18 41.95 -37.71
C SER A 1079 49.46 40.99 -38.88
N GLY A 1080 48.86 41.25 -40.04
CA GLY A 1080 49.21 40.55 -41.27
C GLY A 1080 50.55 40.98 -41.89
N ALA A 1081 51.22 41.98 -41.30
CA ALA A 1081 52.47 42.54 -41.80
C ALA A 1081 53.70 41.71 -41.40
N ALA A 1082 54.76 41.78 -42.19
CA ALA A 1082 56.04 41.10 -41.90
C ALA A 1082 56.68 41.51 -40.56
N ASP A 1083 56.32 42.69 -40.04
CA ASP A 1083 56.83 43.26 -38.79
C ASP A 1083 56.12 42.76 -37.51
N GLY A 1084 55.15 41.85 -37.65
CA GLY A 1084 54.58 41.06 -36.56
C GLY A 1084 53.67 41.79 -35.57
N ALA A 1085 53.83 41.48 -34.27
CA ALA A 1085 52.98 41.98 -33.18
C ALA A 1085 53.50 43.29 -32.59
N ILE A 1086 54.80 43.38 -32.31
CA ILE A 1086 55.40 44.57 -31.70
C ILE A 1086 56.66 44.99 -32.45
N ARG A 1087 56.72 46.27 -32.84
CA ARG A 1087 57.97 46.94 -33.27
C ARG A 1087 58.41 47.89 -32.16
N ASN A 1088 59.59 47.67 -31.61
CA ASN A 1088 60.13 48.48 -30.52
C ASN A 1088 61.39 49.23 -30.96
N ALA A 1089 61.42 50.55 -30.75
CA ALA A 1089 62.63 51.37 -30.88
C ALA A 1089 63.03 52.11 -29.58
N GLY A 1090 62.30 51.88 -28.47
CA GLY A 1090 62.54 52.45 -27.14
C GLY A 1090 62.85 51.39 -26.07
N ASN A 1091 62.51 51.67 -24.81
CA ASN A 1091 62.64 50.74 -23.69
C ASN A 1091 61.29 50.07 -23.40
N LEU A 1092 61.14 48.81 -23.78
CA LEU A 1092 59.89 48.06 -23.63
C LEU A 1092 60.00 47.07 -22.46
N ASN A 1093 59.08 47.15 -21.50
CA ASN A 1093 58.95 46.19 -20.42
C ASN A 1093 57.66 45.37 -20.63
N LEU A 1094 57.78 44.05 -20.73
CA LEU A 1094 56.63 43.15 -20.86
C LEU A 1094 56.46 42.34 -19.57
N VAL A 1095 55.25 42.36 -19.01
CA VAL A 1095 54.90 41.67 -17.78
C VAL A 1095 53.65 40.82 -18.00
N ASP A 1096 53.76 39.49 -17.86
CA ASP A 1096 52.63 38.56 -18.07
C ASP A 1096 51.91 38.78 -19.41
N ILE A 1097 52.67 38.83 -20.51
CA ILE A 1097 52.19 39.14 -21.87
C ILE A 1097 52.21 37.91 -22.77
N ASP A 1098 51.13 37.68 -23.51
CA ASP A 1098 51.12 36.70 -24.59
C ASP A 1098 51.23 37.37 -25.97
N LEU A 1099 52.15 36.92 -26.81
CA LEU A 1099 52.18 37.30 -28.22
C LEU A 1099 51.56 36.20 -29.06
N ILE A 1100 50.46 36.50 -29.74
CA ILE A 1100 49.68 35.54 -30.54
C ILE A 1100 50.09 35.68 -32.00
N LYS A 1101 50.45 34.56 -32.62
CA LYS A 1101 50.94 34.52 -34.00
C LYS A 1101 49.80 34.75 -35.01
N ASN A 1102 50.13 35.45 -36.09
CA ASN A 1102 49.33 35.45 -37.32
C ASN A 1102 49.90 34.38 -38.25
N PRO A 1103 49.07 33.51 -38.88
CA PRO A 1103 49.54 32.46 -39.77
C PRO A 1103 50.52 32.95 -40.87
N SER A 1104 50.38 34.20 -41.30
CA SER A 1104 51.19 34.84 -42.33
C SER A 1104 52.55 35.38 -41.84
N VAL A 1105 52.84 35.29 -40.54
CA VAL A 1105 54.04 35.87 -39.90
C VAL A 1105 54.89 34.76 -39.26
N THR A 1106 56.22 34.79 -39.42
CA THR A 1106 57.13 33.81 -38.80
C THR A 1106 57.36 34.08 -37.31
N HIS A 1107 57.63 33.05 -36.49
CA HIS A 1107 57.90 33.24 -35.06
C HIS A 1107 59.08 34.20 -34.78
N THR A 1108 60.06 34.26 -35.68
CA THR A 1108 61.24 35.13 -35.59
C THR A 1108 60.94 36.62 -35.78
N SER A 1109 59.72 37.00 -36.17
CA SER A 1109 59.32 38.38 -36.46
C SER A 1109 58.16 38.89 -35.59
N LEU A 1110 57.74 38.17 -34.54
CA LEU A 1110 56.63 38.57 -33.66
C LEU A 1110 56.96 39.81 -32.80
N LEU A 1111 58.21 39.93 -32.35
CA LEU A 1111 58.73 41.12 -31.68
C LEU A 1111 60.00 41.56 -32.39
N ARG A 1112 59.98 42.76 -32.97
CA ARG A 1112 61.14 43.36 -33.66
C ARG A 1112 61.69 44.51 -32.83
N ASN A 1113 62.83 44.28 -32.17
CA ASN A 1113 63.58 45.32 -31.46
C ASN A 1113 64.56 46.02 -32.42
N GLN A 1114 64.55 47.34 -32.47
CA GLN A 1114 65.28 48.16 -33.44
C GLN A 1114 66.18 49.20 -32.74
N GLY A 1115 67.33 49.49 -33.34
CA GLY A 1115 68.25 50.53 -32.87
C GLY A 1115 68.80 50.25 -31.47
N ALA A 1116 68.82 51.28 -30.61
CA ALA A 1116 69.27 51.20 -29.22
C ALA A 1116 68.16 50.77 -28.23
N GLY A 1117 67.00 50.30 -28.73
CA GLY A 1117 65.90 49.90 -27.87
C GLY A 1117 66.24 48.67 -27.00
N THR A 1118 65.68 48.63 -25.79
CA THR A 1118 65.82 47.50 -24.87
C THR A 1118 64.49 46.81 -24.66
N VAL A 1119 64.51 45.49 -24.43
CA VAL A 1119 63.32 44.72 -24.04
C VAL A 1119 63.62 44.02 -22.72
N SER A 1120 62.75 44.19 -21.73
CA SER A 1120 62.78 43.42 -20.48
C SER A 1120 61.51 42.57 -20.37
N LEU A 1121 61.65 41.36 -19.82
CA LEU A 1121 60.56 40.40 -19.65
C LEU A 1121 60.47 40.04 -18.16
N THR A 1122 59.28 40.11 -17.59
CA THR A 1122 59.00 39.71 -16.20
C THR A 1122 57.72 38.87 -16.14
N GLY A 1123 57.66 37.87 -15.27
CA GLY A 1123 56.47 37.01 -15.14
C GLY A 1123 56.29 36.01 -16.30
N ALA A 1124 55.05 35.61 -16.56
CA ALA A 1124 54.67 34.58 -17.53
C ALA A 1124 54.44 35.17 -18.93
N CYS A 1125 55.51 35.46 -19.66
CA CYS A 1125 55.42 35.87 -21.06
C CYS A 1125 55.45 34.66 -22.00
N THR A 1126 54.44 34.48 -22.87
CA THR A 1126 54.36 33.33 -23.79
C THR A 1126 54.17 33.70 -25.27
N LEU A 1127 54.59 32.80 -26.15
CA LEU A 1127 54.30 32.87 -27.59
C LEU A 1127 53.22 31.83 -27.91
N LYS A 1128 52.08 32.27 -28.43
CA LYS A 1128 50.93 31.41 -28.75
C LYS A 1128 50.74 31.28 -30.27
N PRO A 1129 50.34 30.10 -30.77
CA PRO A 1129 50.12 29.85 -32.19
C PRO A 1129 48.96 30.65 -32.77
#